data_AF-A0AAD4GV40-F1
#
_entry.id   AF-A0AAD4GV40-F1
#
_cell.length_a   1.000
_cell.length_b   1.000
_cell.length_c   1.000
_cell.angle_alpha   90.00
_cell.angle_beta   90.00
_cell.angle_gamma   90.00
#
_symmetry.space_group_name_H-M   'P 1'
#
loop_
_entity.id
_entity.type
_entity.pdbx_description
1 polymer ?
#
loop_
_entity_poly.entity_id
_entity_poly.type
_entity_poly.pdbx_seq_one_letter_code
_entity_poly.pdbx_strand_id
1 'polypeptide(L)'
;MASDGPDPQSLKSWQDVFQYPIPTVRRVEQELRRDIASNKEKLRSLVGTRYRELVGTAETIVSMNHEMREVDSTLSDIGRRCNPRLMEKKYTHYNQIKGDVDDEDAAKRTLGAQLALLHRCATSISRLLRRRGSLFLVAKLMVVSRRLHKTLSEQNTVPPFLESLRNQLASLRRTLLRRTEKRLASSTSTADDIIEALAAYCLATSSSSDDAIRYFHKVRLDVIGSALEQDKYTKDNIPNALKLYIRTLQTTKILLSRRLADVLNKLKLRPLLADPEIRSLDDLGLDVLGRWVAPDVSNFTPWIKLSELSKTDVDRTIKQWSKQAFDRFAEGAQKYLGSWLDFSSLLSLRAETLELWLSSWSATRTHSSLQVLEGLRTLFNERLKEILAEQGRSLELFGQDVAVLVSKWDDKKHATSRSLWDDELLSLDYSNGASTFKKAIADRLLGRNEDVFGALDKYEAWLSGIERSRMAIEELRQTRWTDVLEEGDDEELDLDIPALLNEDDTGLLEKALQLAVREAYDSLQIGFSDIFKAFGGSAQNEKASFVLRLIRLVRRDLPTEFIAENFLFSKDIVPQLQEVLATEVATHTLKPGFLVKSNSKKSQRVPGRTLWEGDIAVPVQPSPETFKFLRRLVSYMDLQGPGLWDASTIQVLKQSLQQELAQSLTSAVEILVSHSSVDQKKTTDTADEEPQVSERPSPEVNGHDDQQPGHVKSPLEQTIRDRKFQLCFDALYLKNALFVQDGDDHQFKSAMEKVRSSLESEDEENSIKRMEQQAKEYWTRTRMVFGLLSE
;
A
#
# COMPACT_ATOMS: atom_id res chain seq x y z
N MET A 1 -81.08 61.86 -37.49
CA MET A 1 -80.86 62.68 -36.28
C MET A 1 -80.98 61.74 -35.09
N ALA A 2 -79.86 61.41 -34.44
CA ALA A 2 -79.87 60.50 -33.29
C ALA A 2 -80.38 61.28 -32.08
N SER A 3 -81.56 60.93 -31.60
CA SER A 3 -82.15 61.49 -30.38
C SER A 3 -81.23 61.20 -29.19
N ASP A 4 -80.84 62.26 -28.48
CA ASP A 4 -80.18 62.16 -27.18
C ASP A 4 -80.97 61.20 -26.28
N GLY A 5 -80.28 60.23 -25.70
CA GLY A 5 -80.87 59.30 -24.73
C GLY A 5 -81.29 60.04 -23.45
N PRO A 6 -82.24 59.50 -22.68
CA PRO A 6 -82.71 60.14 -21.45
C PRO A 6 -81.58 60.28 -20.43
N ASP A 7 -81.44 61.48 -19.85
CA ASP A 7 -80.45 61.79 -18.82
C ASP A 7 -80.75 60.99 -17.53
N PRO A 8 -79.78 60.22 -16.98
CA PRO A 8 -79.96 59.38 -15.79
C PRO A 8 -80.57 60.10 -14.58
N GLN A 9 -80.39 61.41 -14.43
CA GLN A 9 -80.93 62.17 -13.29
C GLN A 9 -82.41 62.54 -13.42
N SER A 10 -82.99 62.42 -14.63
CA SER A 10 -84.40 62.75 -14.89
C SER A 10 -85.37 61.59 -14.62
N LEU A 11 -84.83 60.38 -14.40
CA LEU A 11 -85.59 59.14 -14.22
C LEU A 11 -86.02 58.99 -12.76
N LYS A 12 -87.34 58.89 -12.51
CA LYS A 12 -87.91 58.82 -11.15
C LYS A 12 -87.89 57.42 -10.54
N SER A 13 -87.88 56.37 -11.37
CA SER A 13 -87.68 55.00 -10.92
C SER A 13 -86.85 54.19 -11.95
N TRP A 14 -86.21 53.12 -11.50
CA TRP A 14 -85.35 52.28 -12.34
C TRP A 14 -86.12 51.56 -13.46
N GLN A 15 -87.43 51.39 -13.32
CA GLN A 15 -88.28 50.74 -14.32
C GLN A 15 -88.51 51.62 -15.56
N ASP A 16 -88.49 52.96 -15.44
CA ASP A 16 -88.69 53.88 -16.57
C ASP A 16 -87.59 53.77 -17.64
N VAL A 17 -86.40 53.31 -17.27
CA VAL A 17 -85.27 53.14 -18.20
C VAL A 17 -85.56 52.06 -19.25
N PHE A 18 -86.34 51.03 -18.88
CA PHE A 18 -86.66 49.88 -19.74
C PHE A 18 -87.74 50.16 -20.79
N GLN A 19 -88.35 51.34 -20.79
CA GLN A 19 -89.27 51.78 -21.86
C GLN A 19 -88.52 52.18 -23.14
N TYR A 20 -87.21 52.40 -23.04
CA TYR A 20 -86.34 52.75 -24.15
C TYR A 20 -85.64 51.50 -24.74
N PRO A 21 -85.26 51.51 -26.03
CA PRO A 21 -84.63 50.36 -26.66
C PRO A 21 -83.31 49.96 -25.98
N ILE A 22 -82.99 48.66 -26.01
CA ILE A 22 -81.86 48.07 -25.27
C ILE A 22 -80.51 48.81 -25.47
N PRO A 23 -80.15 49.33 -26.66
CA PRO A 23 -78.91 50.09 -26.83
C PRO A 23 -78.84 51.37 -26.00
N THR A 24 -79.95 52.10 -25.82
CA THR A 24 -79.98 53.31 -24.98
C THR A 24 -79.91 52.96 -23.50
N VAL A 25 -80.52 51.85 -23.07
CA VAL A 25 -80.43 51.37 -21.68
C VAL A 25 -78.98 51.02 -21.30
N ARG A 26 -78.25 50.32 -22.19
CA ARG A 26 -76.83 50.01 -21.97
C ARG A 26 -75.95 51.26 -21.90
N ARG A 27 -76.29 52.29 -22.67
CA ARG A 27 -75.57 53.57 -22.64
C ARG A 27 -75.78 54.30 -21.31
N VAL A 28 -77.02 54.36 -20.83
CA VAL A 28 -77.36 54.93 -19.51
C VAL A 28 -76.71 54.13 -18.37
N GLU A 29 -76.69 52.80 -18.45
CA GLU A 29 -75.98 51.95 -17.48
C GLU A 29 -74.48 52.25 -17.46
N GLN A 30 -73.86 52.39 -18.63
CA GLN A 30 -72.42 52.67 -18.75
C GLN A 30 -72.08 54.07 -18.22
N GLU A 31 -72.94 55.06 -18.45
CA GLU A 31 -72.82 56.41 -17.88
C GLU A 31 -72.98 56.40 -16.36
N LEU A 32 -73.98 55.70 -15.81
CA LEU A 32 -74.15 55.54 -14.36
C LEU A 32 -72.96 54.84 -13.69
N ARG A 33 -72.41 53.79 -14.32
CA ARG A 33 -71.19 53.13 -13.82
C ARG A 33 -69.99 54.07 -13.84
N ARG A 34 -69.88 54.91 -14.87
CA ARG A 34 -68.82 55.94 -14.98
C ARG A 34 -68.97 57.00 -13.88
N ASP A 35 -70.19 57.42 -13.59
CA ASP A 35 -70.47 58.42 -12.56
C ASP A 35 -70.26 57.88 -11.15
N ILE A 36 -70.63 56.61 -10.89
CA ILE A 36 -70.31 55.94 -9.63
C ILE A 36 -68.79 55.82 -9.45
N ALA A 37 -68.06 55.44 -10.50
CA ALA A 37 -66.60 55.38 -10.45
C ALA A 37 -65.98 56.77 -10.22
N SER A 38 -66.49 57.80 -10.90
CA SER A 38 -66.05 59.20 -10.72
C SER A 38 -66.32 59.70 -9.30
N ASN A 39 -67.51 59.45 -8.74
CA ASN A 39 -67.85 59.87 -7.39
C ASN A 39 -67.07 59.10 -6.33
N LYS A 40 -66.79 57.80 -6.54
CA LYS A 40 -65.92 57.03 -5.66
C LYS A 40 -64.48 57.58 -5.64
N GLU A 41 -63.97 57.98 -6.80
CA GLU A 41 -62.65 58.59 -6.92
C GLU A 41 -62.59 60.02 -6.36
N LYS A 42 -63.66 60.81 -6.56
CA LYS A 42 -63.84 62.11 -5.91
C LYS A 42 -63.91 61.97 -4.39
N LEU A 43 -64.61 60.98 -3.84
CA LEU A 43 -64.65 60.76 -2.39
C LEU A 43 -63.30 60.28 -1.85
N ARG A 44 -62.56 59.45 -2.59
CA ARG A 44 -61.18 59.09 -2.22
C ARG A 44 -60.23 60.28 -2.22
N SER A 45 -60.34 61.17 -3.21
CA SER A 45 -59.51 62.37 -3.29
C SER A 45 -59.99 63.55 -2.42
N LEU A 46 -61.26 63.55 -1.97
CA LEU A 46 -61.74 64.60 -1.08
C LEU A 46 -61.62 64.20 0.38
N VAL A 47 -61.88 62.94 0.71
CA VAL A 47 -61.87 62.44 2.09
C VAL A 47 -60.59 61.69 2.41
N GLY A 48 -60.01 60.94 1.47
CA GLY A 48 -58.78 60.17 1.73
C GLY A 48 -57.52 61.03 1.77
N THR A 49 -57.31 61.88 0.75
CA THR A 49 -56.09 62.71 0.68
C THR A 49 -56.17 63.95 1.58
N ARG A 50 -57.31 64.66 1.66
CA ARG A 50 -57.39 65.83 2.55
C ARG A 50 -57.31 65.48 4.04
N TYR A 51 -57.87 64.35 4.46
CA TYR A 51 -57.74 63.91 5.86
C TYR A 51 -56.31 63.46 6.18
N ARG A 52 -55.63 62.83 5.21
CA ARG A 52 -54.20 62.48 5.31
C ARG A 52 -53.30 63.71 5.32
N GLU A 53 -53.61 64.72 4.50
CA GLU A 53 -52.92 66.00 4.51
C GLU A 53 -53.15 66.73 5.83
N LEU A 54 -54.39 66.75 6.36
CA LEU A 54 -54.68 67.40 7.64
C LEU A 54 -53.94 66.73 8.80
N VAL A 55 -53.93 65.39 8.84
CA VAL A 55 -53.16 64.62 9.84
C VAL A 55 -51.66 64.87 9.65
N GLY A 56 -51.16 64.87 8.42
CA GLY A 56 -49.77 65.21 8.12
C GLY A 56 -49.39 66.62 8.58
N THR A 57 -50.28 67.60 8.40
CA THR A 57 -50.05 68.96 8.93
C THR A 57 -50.11 69.02 10.45
N ALA A 58 -50.93 68.19 11.10
CA ALA A 58 -50.96 68.12 12.55
C ALA A 58 -49.68 67.49 13.11
N GLU A 59 -49.18 66.43 12.48
CA GLU A 59 -47.90 65.80 12.83
C GLU A 59 -46.71 66.75 12.64
N THR A 60 -46.67 67.52 11.55
CA THR A 60 -45.61 68.52 11.35
C THR A 60 -45.66 69.62 12.40
N ILE A 61 -46.85 70.09 12.80
CA ILE A 61 -46.98 71.08 13.89
C ILE A 61 -46.45 70.51 15.22
N VAL A 62 -46.73 69.24 15.52
CA VAL A 62 -46.21 68.59 16.73
C VAL A 62 -44.69 68.44 16.68
N SER A 63 -44.13 68.05 15.54
CA SER A 63 -42.66 67.99 15.34
C SER A 63 -42.02 69.36 15.51
N MET A 64 -42.57 70.39 14.88
CA MET A 64 -42.08 71.76 15.01
C MET A 64 -42.14 72.28 16.44
N ASN A 65 -43.15 71.90 17.23
CA ASN A 65 -43.24 72.28 18.63
C ASN A 65 -42.17 71.58 19.49
N HIS A 66 -41.84 70.31 19.17
CA HIS A 66 -40.74 69.62 19.83
C HIS A 66 -39.40 70.29 19.53
N GLU A 67 -39.13 70.59 18.26
CA GLU A 67 -37.94 71.32 17.81
C GLU A 67 -37.88 72.72 18.44
N MET A 68 -38.99 73.45 18.55
CA MET A 68 -39.04 74.75 19.23
C MET A 68 -38.65 74.63 20.70
N ARG A 69 -39.11 73.62 21.42
CA ARG A 69 -38.72 73.41 22.83
C ARG A 69 -37.24 73.08 22.96
N GLU A 70 -36.68 72.31 22.02
CA GLU A 70 -35.26 72.04 21.98
C GLU A 70 -34.47 73.34 21.73
N VAL A 71 -34.87 74.14 20.74
CA VAL A 71 -34.28 75.46 20.48
C VAL A 71 -34.37 76.35 21.71
N ASP A 72 -35.52 76.43 22.38
CA ASP A 72 -35.71 77.27 23.56
C ASP A 72 -34.85 76.81 24.75
N SER A 73 -34.69 75.49 24.89
CA SER A 73 -33.76 74.91 25.87
C SER A 73 -32.30 75.26 25.55
N THR A 74 -31.88 75.16 24.29
CA THR A 74 -30.52 75.53 23.87
C THR A 74 -30.28 77.02 23.99
N LEU A 75 -31.27 77.87 23.70
CA LEU A 75 -31.17 79.32 23.84
C LEU A 75 -31.13 79.73 25.31
N SER A 76 -31.90 79.07 26.17
CA SER A 76 -31.82 79.22 27.63
C SER A 76 -30.45 78.79 28.16
N ASP A 77 -29.90 77.70 27.65
CA ASP A 77 -28.55 77.23 28.02
C ASP A 77 -27.46 78.20 27.52
N ILE A 78 -27.61 78.74 26.32
CA ILE A 78 -26.74 79.80 25.78
C ILE A 78 -26.85 81.05 26.65
N GLY A 79 -28.05 81.48 27.02
CA GLY A 79 -28.27 82.63 27.92
C GLY A 79 -27.64 82.44 29.29
N ARG A 80 -27.72 81.23 29.86
CA ARG A 80 -27.05 80.87 31.13
C ARG A 80 -25.51 80.87 30.99
N ARG A 81 -24.98 80.35 29.88
CA ARG A 81 -23.53 80.23 29.64
C ARG A 81 -22.88 81.52 29.18
N CYS A 82 -23.61 82.40 28.50
CA CYS A 82 -23.20 83.71 28.03
C CYS A 82 -23.55 84.84 29.02
N ASN A 83 -23.48 84.56 30.32
CA ASN A 83 -23.56 85.62 31.33
C ASN A 83 -22.34 86.55 31.13
N PRO A 84 -22.53 87.85 30.83
CA PRO A 84 -21.43 88.76 30.50
C PRO A 84 -20.36 88.81 31.59
N ARG A 85 -20.76 88.68 32.87
CA ARG A 85 -19.83 88.66 34.01
C ARG A 85 -18.99 87.37 34.09
N LEU A 86 -19.53 86.24 33.66
CA LEU A 86 -18.78 84.98 33.58
C LEU A 86 -17.87 84.96 32.34
N MET A 87 -18.32 85.52 31.22
CA MET A 87 -17.51 85.69 30.01
C MET A 87 -16.33 86.63 30.25
N GLU A 88 -16.53 87.77 30.92
CA GLU A 88 -15.46 88.71 31.26
C GLU A 88 -14.45 88.11 32.25
N LYS A 89 -14.90 87.35 33.25
CA LYS A 89 -14.02 86.58 34.14
C LYS A 89 -13.23 85.50 33.39
N LYS A 90 -13.86 84.77 32.46
CA LYS A 90 -13.16 83.78 31.63
C LYS A 90 -12.18 84.44 30.66
N TYR A 91 -12.52 85.59 30.10
CA TYR A 91 -11.67 86.35 29.17
C TYR A 91 -10.44 86.93 29.87
N THR A 92 -10.61 87.49 31.07
CA THR A 92 -9.49 87.98 31.89
C THR A 92 -8.58 86.84 32.35
N HIS A 93 -9.14 85.71 32.78
CA HIS A 93 -8.36 84.52 33.15
C HIS A 93 -7.67 83.88 31.92
N TYR A 94 -8.31 83.93 30.75
CA TYR A 94 -7.72 83.48 29.49
C TYR A 94 -6.56 84.38 29.04
N ASN A 95 -6.70 85.70 29.17
CA ASN A 95 -5.61 86.65 28.88
C ASN A 95 -4.48 86.60 29.91
N GLN A 96 -4.75 86.28 31.19
CA GLN A 96 -3.70 86.00 32.17
C GLN A 96 -2.94 84.72 31.84
N ILE A 97 -3.62 83.64 31.42
CA ILE A 97 -2.98 82.40 30.96
C ILE A 97 -2.19 82.62 29.66
N LYS A 98 -2.68 83.50 28.77
CA LYS A 98 -2.03 83.81 27.49
C LYS A 98 -0.87 84.79 27.63
N GLY A 99 -0.86 85.62 28.67
CA GLY A 99 0.22 86.56 29.01
C GLY A 99 1.43 85.90 29.68
N ASP A 100 1.25 84.69 30.25
CA ASP A 100 2.30 83.89 30.91
C ASP A 100 2.95 82.85 29.96
N VAL A 101 2.79 83.05 28.64
CA VAL A 101 3.34 82.18 27.58
C VAL A 101 4.61 82.82 27.03
N ASP A 102 5.71 82.73 27.77
CA ASP A 102 7.04 82.86 27.19
C ASP A 102 7.30 81.67 26.25
N ASP A 103 7.98 81.93 25.11
CA ASP A 103 8.29 80.94 24.07
C ASP A 103 9.04 79.70 24.62
N GLU A 104 9.81 79.84 25.70
CA GLU A 104 10.52 78.73 26.34
C GLU A 104 9.58 77.68 26.95
N ASP A 105 8.46 78.08 27.53
CA ASP A 105 7.53 77.14 28.15
C ASP A 105 6.63 76.49 27.11
N ALA A 106 6.41 77.13 25.96
CA ALA A 106 5.80 76.49 24.80
C ALA A 106 6.67 75.35 24.25
N ALA A 107 8.00 75.55 24.16
CA ALA A 107 8.95 74.50 23.77
C ALA A 107 8.99 73.33 24.77
N LYS A 108 8.96 73.61 26.08
CA LYS A 108 8.89 72.55 27.12
C LYS A 108 7.56 71.78 27.07
N ARG A 109 6.44 72.46 26.84
CA ARG A 109 5.10 71.84 26.71
C ARG A 109 4.98 70.99 25.45
N THR A 110 5.54 71.43 24.32
CA THR A 110 5.59 70.62 23.08
C THR A 110 6.42 69.36 23.25
N LEU A 111 7.61 69.47 23.88
CA LEU A 111 8.46 68.31 24.20
C LEU A 111 7.72 67.34 25.13
N GLY A 112 7.15 67.84 26.22
CA GLY A 112 6.37 67.03 27.17
C GLY A 112 5.17 66.33 26.51
N ALA A 113 4.44 67.02 25.65
CA ALA A 113 3.30 66.44 24.92
C ALA A 113 3.72 65.36 23.92
N GLN A 114 4.80 65.59 23.15
CA GLN A 114 5.33 64.61 22.20
C GLN A 114 5.92 63.37 22.90
N LEU A 115 6.58 63.56 24.05
CA LEU A 115 7.10 62.45 24.87
C LEU A 115 5.97 61.65 25.52
N ALA A 116 4.94 62.32 26.04
CA ALA A 116 3.74 61.66 26.57
C ALA A 116 3.00 60.89 25.46
N LEU A 117 2.88 61.46 24.26
CA LEU A 117 2.27 60.79 23.11
C LEU A 117 3.09 59.55 22.70
N LEU A 118 4.42 59.66 22.64
CA LEU A 118 5.30 58.52 22.34
C LEU A 118 5.12 57.37 23.36
N HIS A 119 5.04 57.70 24.65
CA HIS A 119 4.81 56.73 25.70
C HIS A 119 3.41 56.08 25.60
N ARG A 120 2.37 56.86 25.32
CA ARG A 120 1.00 56.36 25.06
C ARG A 120 0.91 55.47 23.82
N CYS A 121 1.67 55.79 22.77
CA CYS A 121 1.79 54.92 21.59
C CYS A 121 2.45 53.58 21.95
N ALA A 122 3.57 53.60 22.68
CA ALA A 122 4.28 52.37 23.08
C ALA A 122 3.43 51.46 23.99
N THR A 123 2.66 52.03 24.91
CA THR A 123 1.72 51.30 25.78
C THR A 123 0.53 50.76 24.98
N SER A 124 -0.04 51.55 24.07
CA SER A 124 -1.13 51.12 23.18
C SER A 124 -0.70 49.97 22.26
N ILE A 125 0.49 50.05 21.66
CA ILE A 125 1.08 48.97 20.86
C ILE A 125 1.23 47.70 21.71
N SER A 126 1.76 47.82 22.92
CA SER A 126 1.91 46.69 23.84
C SER A 126 0.57 46.04 24.18
N ARG A 127 -0.47 46.84 24.42
CA ARG A 127 -1.84 46.39 24.72
C ARG A 127 -2.49 45.70 23.52
N LEU A 128 -2.42 46.32 22.33
CA LEU A 128 -2.97 45.76 21.09
C LEU A 128 -2.30 44.43 20.72
N LEU A 129 -0.98 44.34 20.87
CA LEU A 129 -0.29 43.06 20.73
C LEU A 129 -0.80 42.07 21.77
N ARG A 130 -0.87 42.37 23.07
CA ARG A 130 -1.38 41.41 24.06
C ARG A 130 -2.81 40.92 23.75
N ARG A 131 -3.70 41.81 23.31
CA ARG A 131 -5.12 41.50 23.00
C ARG A 131 -5.36 40.89 21.61
N ARG A 132 -4.31 40.57 20.84
CA ARG A 132 -4.41 40.08 19.44
C ARG A 132 -5.21 41.02 18.52
N GLY A 133 -5.05 42.34 18.72
CA GLY A 133 -5.63 43.36 17.84
C GLY A 133 -5.01 43.36 16.44
N SER A 134 -5.51 44.25 15.57
CA SER A 134 -5.05 44.39 14.19
C SER A 134 -3.55 44.69 14.10
N LEU A 135 -2.82 43.85 13.36
CA LEU A 135 -1.38 44.02 13.13
C LEU A 135 -1.12 45.28 12.31
N PHE A 136 -2.06 45.64 11.45
CA PHE A 136 -1.95 46.84 10.62
C PHE A 136 -2.00 48.12 11.44
N LEU A 137 -2.94 48.23 12.38
CA LEU A 137 -3.04 49.36 13.31
C LEU A 137 -1.77 49.48 14.16
N VAL A 138 -1.25 48.35 14.64
CA VAL A 138 0.03 48.32 15.37
C VAL A 138 1.16 48.86 14.51
N ALA A 139 1.24 48.47 13.23
CA ALA A 139 2.26 48.98 12.32
C ALA A 139 2.13 50.50 12.08
N LYS A 140 0.90 51.04 11.93
CA LYS A 140 0.68 52.49 11.81
C LYS A 140 1.19 53.24 13.04
N LEU A 141 0.84 52.78 14.24
CA LEU A 141 1.34 53.38 15.50
C LEU A 141 2.85 53.27 15.65
N MET A 142 3.47 52.19 15.17
CA MET A 142 4.92 52.02 15.16
C MET A 142 5.62 53.04 14.26
N VAL A 143 5.01 53.40 13.12
CA VAL A 143 5.54 54.44 12.22
C VAL A 143 5.42 55.82 12.87
N VAL A 144 4.27 56.14 13.48
CA VAL A 144 4.07 57.38 14.24
C VAL A 144 5.10 57.47 15.39
N SER A 145 5.29 56.40 16.15
CA SER A 145 6.27 56.33 17.25
C SER A 145 7.70 56.55 16.75
N ARG A 146 8.06 56.00 15.58
CA ARG A 146 9.38 56.20 14.96
C ARG A 146 9.60 57.66 14.57
N ARG A 147 8.58 58.32 14.03
CA ARG A 147 8.64 59.73 13.63
C ARG A 147 8.72 60.66 14.84
N LEU A 148 7.90 60.42 15.86
CA LEU A 148 7.97 61.14 17.14
C LEU A 148 9.33 60.98 17.82
N HIS A 149 9.89 59.76 17.81
CA HIS A 149 11.24 59.55 18.33
C HIS A 149 12.27 60.33 17.51
N LYS A 150 12.16 60.34 16.17
CA LYS A 150 13.08 61.09 15.30
C LYS A 150 13.06 62.59 15.62
N THR A 151 11.87 63.19 15.69
CA THR A 151 11.72 64.63 16.00
C THR A 151 12.21 64.98 17.41
N LEU A 152 12.01 64.09 18.38
CA LEU A 152 12.51 64.27 19.75
C LEU A 152 14.04 64.08 19.86
N SER A 153 14.64 63.23 19.02
CA SER A 153 16.10 63.01 19.01
C SER A 153 16.90 64.13 18.32
N GLU A 154 16.24 64.93 17.48
CA GLU A 154 16.85 66.06 16.77
C GLU A 154 16.88 67.36 17.61
N GLN A 155 16.31 67.34 18.82
CA GLN A 155 16.30 68.49 19.74
C GLN A 155 17.58 68.57 20.59
N ASN A 156 18.00 69.79 20.96
CA ASN A 156 19.24 70.07 21.71
C ASN A 156 19.30 69.38 23.09
N THR A 157 18.17 69.05 23.70
CA THR A 157 18.06 68.40 25.02
C THR A 157 17.36 67.06 24.90
N VAL A 158 18.12 65.97 24.80
CA VAL A 158 17.57 64.59 24.69
C VAL A 158 17.41 63.97 26.09
N PRO A 159 16.18 63.65 26.54
CA PRO A 159 15.98 63.00 27.83
C PRO A 159 16.45 61.53 27.81
N PRO A 160 17.09 61.01 28.89
CA PRO A 160 17.58 59.62 28.94
C PRO A 160 16.46 58.57 28.83
N PHE A 161 15.23 58.93 29.24
CA PHE A 161 14.05 58.09 29.09
C PHE A 161 13.71 57.76 27.62
N LEU A 162 14.12 58.61 26.67
CA LEU A 162 13.88 58.39 25.23
C LEU A 162 14.59 57.13 24.71
N GLU A 163 15.79 56.83 25.22
CA GLU A 163 16.53 55.60 24.86
C GLU A 163 15.82 54.34 25.38
N SER A 164 15.23 54.41 26.58
CA SER A 164 14.44 53.31 27.12
C SER A 164 13.20 53.02 26.26
N LEU A 165 12.51 54.07 25.79
CA LEU A 165 11.38 53.95 24.87
C LEU A 165 11.81 53.42 23.50
N ARG A 166 12.98 53.81 23.00
CA ARG A 166 13.55 53.26 21.76
C ARG A 166 13.77 51.75 21.87
N ASN A 167 14.37 51.28 22.98
CA ASN A 167 14.59 49.87 23.23
C ASN A 167 13.27 49.10 23.37
N GLN A 168 12.29 49.68 24.05
CA GLN A 168 10.94 49.12 24.14
C GLN A 168 10.30 49.00 22.75
N LEU A 169 10.33 50.05 21.92
CA LEU A 169 9.81 50.02 20.56
C LEU A 169 10.54 49.00 19.68
N ALA A 170 11.85 48.83 19.83
CA ALA A 170 12.60 47.79 19.13
C ALA A 170 12.12 46.38 19.51
N SER A 171 11.86 46.11 20.79
CA SER A 171 11.31 44.83 21.25
C SER A 171 9.89 44.58 20.73
N LEU A 172 9.05 45.62 20.70
CA LEU A 172 7.68 45.57 20.17
C LEU A 172 7.69 45.33 18.66
N ARG A 173 8.63 45.94 17.92
CA ARG A 173 8.85 45.68 16.49
C ARG A 173 9.17 44.21 16.22
N ARG A 174 10.10 43.61 16.98
CA ARG A 174 10.42 42.18 16.83
C ARG A 174 9.18 41.31 17.11
N THR A 175 8.37 41.68 18.09
CA THR A 175 7.13 40.98 18.43
C THR A 175 6.07 41.10 17.33
N LEU A 176 5.93 42.29 16.72
CA LEU A 176 5.07 42.51 15.56
C LEU A 176 5.51 41.62 14.39
N LEU A 177 6.80 41.63 14.03
CA LEU A 177 7.33 40.84 12.92
C LEU A 177 7.16 39.33 13.13
N ARG A 178 7.42 38.83 14.35
CA ARG A 178 7.16 37.42 14.69
C ARG A 178 5.69 37.03 14.54
N ARG A 179 4.77 37.96 14.76
CA ARG A 179 3.33 37.70 14.63
C ARG A 179 2.84 37.81 13.20
N THR A 180 3.39 38.75 12.43
CA THR A 180 3.14 38.80 10.99
C THR A 180 3.63 37.49 10.37
N GLU A 181 4.84 37.03 10.70
CA GLU A 181 5.37 35.75 10.25
C GLU A 181 4.46 34.57 10.62
N LYS A 182 4.00 34.47 11.89
CA LYS A 182 3.04 33.44 12.31
C LYS A 182 1.71 33.48 11.54
N ARG A 183 1.18 34.67 11.25
CA ARG A 183 -0.05 34.80 10.44
C ARG A 183 0.19 34.43 8.97
N LEU A 184 1.34 34.78 8.41
CA LEU A 184 1.74 34.42 7.05
C LEU A 184 2.02 32.92 6.93
N ALA A 185 2.51 32.26 7.97
CA ALA A 185 2.80 30.82 8.01
C ALA A 185 1.55 29.95 8.19
N SER A 186 0.51 30.45 8.87
CA SER A 186 -0.68 29.65 9.21
C SER A 186 -1.49 29.22 7.99
N SER A 187 -1.87 27.94 7.91
CA SER A 187 -2.75 27.44 6.84
C SER A 187 -4.19 27.94 6.96
N THR A 188 -4.63 28.39 8.14
CA THR A 188 -6.01 28.83 8.42
C THR A 188 -6.28 30.31 8.18
N SER A 189 -5.25 31.11 7.93
CA SER A 189 -5.40 32.56 7.70
C SER A 189 -6.20 32.82 6.43
N THR A 190 -7.16 33.75 6.50
CA THR A 190 -7.91 34.18 5.32
C THR A 190 -7.05 35.08 4.41
N ALA A 191 -7.48 35.29 3.17
CA ALA A 191 -6.78 36.21 2.26
C ALA A 191 -6.71 37.63 2.85
N ASP A 192 -7.74 38.08 3.56
CA ASP A 192 -7.78 39.40 4.18
C ASP A 192 -6.83 39.51 5.38
N ASP A 193 -6.68 38.44 6.19
CA ASP A 193 -5.68 38.38 7.27
C ASP A 193 -4.24 38.47 6.73
N ILE A 194 -3.99 37.83 5.58
CA ILE A 194 -2.69 37.84 4.91
C ILE A 194 -2.42 39.23 4.32
N ILE A 195 -3.41 39.86 3.68
CA ILE A 195 -3.31 41.26 3.20
C ILE A 195 -3.00 42.20 4.37
N GLU A 196 -3.69 42.05 5.50
CA GLU A 196 -3.45 42.86 6.70
C GLU A 196 -2.01 42.67 7.20
N ALA A 197 -1.54 41.42 7.29
CA ALA A 197 -0.19 41.09 7.73
C ALA A 197 0.90 41.63 6.78
N LEU A 198 0.66 41.59 5.46
CA LEU A 198 1.58 42.14 4.46
C LEU A 198 1.61 43.66 4.49
N ALA A 199 0.45 44.31 4.63
CA ALA A 199 0.40 45.76 4.78
C ALA A 199 1.12 46.23 6.06
N ALA A 200 0.96 45.47 7.17
CA ALA A 200 1.70 45.69 8.40
C ALA A 200 3.21 45.51 8.22
N TYR A 201 3.63 44.48 7.48
CA TYR A 201 5.04 44.24 7.14
C TYR A 201 5.62 45.40 6.32
N CYS A 202 4.98 45.80 5.21
CA CYS A 202 5.42 46.92 4.37
C CYS A 202 5.62 48.21 5.17
N LEU A 203 4.68 48.54 6.08
CA LEU A 203 4.79 49.73 6.93
C LEU A 203 5.93 49.61 7.96
N ALA A 204 6.10 48.42 8.56
CA ALA A 204 7.12 48.21 9.58
C ALA A 204 8.54 48.26 8.99
N THR A 205 8.76 47.61 7.84
CA THR A 205 10.08 47.47 7.19
C THR A 205 10.36 48.50 6.11
N SER A 206 9.35 49.28 5.67
CA SER A 206 9.46 50.18 4.52
C SER A 206 9.79 49.44 3.21
N SER A 207 9.39 48.16 3.10
CA SER A 207 9.58 47.35 1.90
C SER A 207 8.55 47.67 0.82
N SER A 208 8.87 47.32 -0.43
CA SER A 208 7.92 47.41 -1.53
C SER A 208 6.83 46.33 -1.44
N SER A 209 5.76 46.49 -2.22
CA SER A 209 4.72 45.44 -2.32
C SER A 209 5.26 44.13 -2.90
N ASP A 210 6.21 44.19 -3.83
CA ASP A 210 6.84 43.00 -4.43
C ASP A 210 7.71 42.26 -3.40
N ASP A 211 8.54 42.99 -2.65
CA ASP A 211 9.38 42.39 -1.60
C ASP A 211 8.55 41.74 -0.49
N ALA A 212 7.38 42.30 -0.18
CA ALA A 212 6.45 41.70 0.78
C ALA A 212 5.85 40.40 0.27
N ILE A 213 5.50 40.32 -1.02
CA ILE A 213 5.01 39.08 -1.64
C ILE A 213 6.13 38.03 -1.69
N ARG A 214 7.36 38.41 -2.06
CA ARG A 214 8.53 37.52 -2.01
C ARG A 214 8.79 37.01 -0.59
N TYR A 215 8.63 37.87 0.42
CA TYR A 215 8.75 37.46 1.82
C TYR A 215 7.65 36.46 2.23
N PHE A 216 6.41 36.68 1.82
CA PHE A 216 5.31 35.72 2.02
C PHE A 216 5.62 34.36 1.39
N HIS A 217 6.04 34.36 0.13
CA HIS A 217 6.45 33.18 -0.62
C HIS A 217 7.58 32.41 0.07
N LYS A 218 8.58 33.13 0.60
CA LYS A 218 9.66 32.53 1.37
C LYS A 218 9.17 31.90 2.67
N VAL A 219 8.37 32.63 3.46
CA VAL A 219 7.82 32.10 4.73
C VAL A 219 7.00 30.84 4.48
N ARG A 220 6.16 30.83 3.43
CA ARG A 220 5.38 29.65 3.05
C ARG A 220 6.25 28.48 2.59
N LEU A 221 7.27 28.74 1.78
CA LEU A 221 8.23 27.73 1.33
C LEU A 221 8.96 27.06 2.52
N ASP A 222 9.44 27.86 3.47
CA ASP A 222 10.13 27.37 4.67
C ASP A 222 9.19 26.52 5.55
N VAL A 223 7.90 26.87 5.62
CA VAL A 223 6.87 26.10 6.34
C VAL A 223 6.58 24.76 5.65
N ILE A 224 6.52 24.71 4.32
CA ILE A 224 6.34 23.46 3.57
C ILE A 224 7.51 22.51 3.84
N GLY A 225 8.74 23.00 3.72
CA GLY A 225 9.94 22.20 3.99
C GLY A 225 9.99 21.69 5.42
N SER A 226 9.82 22.59 6.40
CA SER A 226 9.87 22.22 7.83
C SER A 226 8.71 21.34 8.29
N ALA A 227 7.57 21.32 7.60
CA ALA A 227 6.48 20.38 7.89
C ALA A 227 6.83 18.93 7.51
N LEU A 228 7.64 18.75 6.46
CA LEU A 228 8.04 17.44 5.94
C LEU A 228 9.36 16.93 6.55
N GLU A 229 10.16 17.82 7.14
CA GLU A 229 11.40 17.48 7.87
C GLU A 229 11.18 17.07 9.34
N GLN A 230 9.95 17.16 9.86
CA GLN A 230 9.66 16.81 11.26
C GLN A 230 9.68 15.29 11.50
N ASP A 231 10.39 14.85 12.54
CA ASP A 231 10.46 13.45 12.99
C ASP A 231 9.09 12.86 13.44
N LYS A 232 8.08 13.72 13.62
CA LYS A 232 6.73 13.28 14.00
C LYS A 232 5.95 12.88 12.77
N TYR A 233 6.04 11.59 12.43
CA TYR A 233 5.28 10.99 11.34
C TYR A 233 3.78 11.00 11.66
N THR A 234 3.07 11.99 11.11
CA THR A 234 1.61 12.08 11.16
C THR A 234 1.07 11.95 9.73
N LYS A 235 0.05 11.11 9.53
CA LYS A 235 -0.51 10.85 8.19
C LYS A 235 -0.86 12.15 7.45
N ASP A 236 -1.30 13.16 8.19
CA ASP A 236 -1.76 14.45 7.67
C ASP A 236 -0.64 15.40 7.20
N ASN A 237 0.64 15.10 7.41
CA ASN A 237 1.73 16.05 7.11
C ASN A 237 1.85 16.38 5.61
N ILE A 238 1.82 15.35 4.74
CA ILE A 238 1.86 15.53 3.29
C ILE A 238 0.59 16.25 2.79
N PRO A 239 -0.64 15.79 3.12
CA PRO A 239 -1.88 16.50 2.80
C PRO A 239 -1.87 17.98 3.24
N ASN A 240 -1.41 18.27 4.47
CA ASN A 240 -1.35 19.63 5.00
C ASN A 240 -0.32 20.51 4.27
N ALA A 241 0.83 19.95 3.91
CA ALA A 241 1.85 20.65 3.12
C ALA A 241 1.35 20.96 1.70
N LEU A 242 0.70 20.00 1.04
CA LEU A 242 0.08 20.19 -0.27
C LEU A 242 -1.05 21.21 -0.22
N LYS A 243 -1.91 21.15 0.81
CA LYS A 243 -2.97 22.15 1.06
C LYS A 243 -2.41 23.56 1.25
N LEU A 244 -1.26 23.68 1.93
CA LEU A 244 -0.58 24.96 2.12
C LEU A 244 0.04 25.46 0.81
N TYR A 245 0.59 24.57 -0.03
CA TYR A 245 1.03 24.88 -1.39
C TYR A 245 -0.13 25.43 -2.25
N ILE A 246 -1.25 24.71 -2.35
CA ILE A 246 -2.45 25.11 -3.11
C ILE A 246 -2.98 26.46 -2.61
N ARG A 247 -3.20 26.61 -1.30
CA ARG A 247 -3.71 27.85 -0.69
C ARG A 247 -2.78 29.04 -0.94
N THR A 248 -1.47 28.83 -0.96
CA THR A 248 -0.52 29.90 -1.22
C THR A 248 -0.63 30.41 -2.65
N LEU A 249 -0.82 29.53 -3.64
CA LEU A 249 -1.04 29.93 -5.04
C LEU A 249 -2.36 30.70 -5.20
N GLN A 250 -3.45 30.16 -4.64
CA GLN A 250 -4.76 30.81 -4.66
C GLN A 250 -4.72 32.19 -4.00
N THR A 251 -4.07 32.29 -2.83
CA THR A 251 -3.90 33.58 -2.14
C THR A 251 -3.02 34.53 -2.93
N THR A 252 -1.93 34.06 -3.54
CA THR A 252 -1.04 34.89 -4.36
C THR A 252 -1.78 35.51 -5.54
N LYS A 253 -2.68 34.76 -6.19
CA LYS A 253 -3.57 35.28 -7.24
C LYS A 253 -4.44 36.43 -6.71
N ILE A 254 -5.04 36.29 -5.52
CA ILE A 254 -5.86 37.33 -4.87
C ILE A 254 -5.03 38.56 -4.47
N LEU A 255 -3.80 38.36 -3.97
CA LEU A 255 -2.89 39.43 -3.59
C LEU A 255 -2.48 40.28 -4.81
N LEU A 256 -2.23 39.62 -5.94
CA LEU A 256 -1.83 40.24 -7.21
C LEU A 256 -3.04 40.81 -7.99
N SER A 257 -4.29 40.49 -7.62
CA SER A 257 -5.51 40.99 -8.26
C SER A 257 -5.95 42.40 -7.82
N ARG A 258 -5.01 43.29 -7.47
CA ARG A 258 -5.19 44.68 -6.96
C ARG A 258 -5.61 44.87 -5.50
N ARG A 259 -6.15 43.86 -4.81
CA ARG A 259 -6.64 44.03 -3.41
C ARG A 259 -5.57 44.54 -2.44
N LEU A 260 -4.33 44.02 -2.53
CA LEU A 260 -3.21 44.51 -1.72
C LEU A 260 -2.83 45.94 -2.10
N ALA A 261 -2.79 46.25 -3.40
CA ALA A 261 -2.47 47.58 -3.89
C ALA A 261 -3.53 48.61 -3.42
N ASP A 262 -4.80 48.24 -3.37
CA ASP A 262 -5.88 49.11 -2.88
C ASP A 262 -5.72 49.47 -1.40
N VAL A 263 -5.39 48.48 -0.55
CA VAL A 263 -5.12 48.72 0.89
C VAL A 263 -3.92 49.64 1.07
N LEU A 264 -2.85 49.42 0.29
CA LEU A 264 -1.66 50.25 0.34
C LEU A 264 -1.86 51.65 -0.27
N ASN A 265 -2.75 51.79 -1.26
CA ASN A 265 -3.14 53.09 -1.81
C ASN A 265 -3.97 53.90 -0.80
N LYS A 266 -4.88 53.26 -0.05
CA LYS A 266 -5.64 53.94 1.03
C LYS A 266 -4.72 54.59 2.08
N LEU A 267 -3.56 54.01 2.35
CA LEU A 267 -2.55 54.60 3.24
C LEU A 267 -1.90 55.88 2.71
N LYS A 268 -1.85 56.06 1.38
CA LYS A 268 -1.27 57.26 0.75
C LYS A 268 -2.21 58.45 0.76
N LEU A 269 -3.51 58.23 0.91
CA LEU A 269 -4.54 59.26 0.76
C LEU A 269 -4.64 60.21 1.95
N ARG A 270 -4.25 59.77 3.15
CA ARG A 270 -4.45 60.54 4.39
C ARG A 270 -3.23 60.43 5.32
N PRO A 271 -2.88 61.50 6.06
CA PRO A 271 -1.86 61.41 7.12
C PRO A 271 -2.25 60.38 8.19
N LEU A 272 -1.26 59.69 8.77
CA LEU A 272 -1.53 58.59 9.72
C LEU A 272 -2.31 59.04 10.96
N LEU A 273 -2.05 60.24 11.49
CA LEU A 273 -2.76 60.76 12.66
C LEU A 273 -4.21 61.20 12.34
N ALA A 274 -4.54 61.34 11.06
CA ALA A 274 -5.90 61.62 10.59
C ALA A 274 -6.71 60.34 10.29
N ASP A 275 -6.08 59.16 10.38
CA ASP A 275 -6.72 57.87 10.14
C ASP A 275 -7.80 57.59 11.22
N PRO A 276 -9.05 57.25 10.84
CA PRO A 276 -10.11 56.94 11.80
C PRO A 276 -9.74 55.80 12.75
N GLU A 277 -8.96 54.81 12.31
CA GLU A 277 -8.56 53.69 13.18
C GLU A 277 -7.64 54.16 14.31
N ILE A 278 -6.76 55.14 14.06
CA ILE A 278 -5.89 55.71 15.09
C ILE A 278 -6.69 56.68 15.99
N ARG A 279 -7.62 57.45 15.42
CA ARG A 279 -8.46 58.37 16.19
C ARG A 279 -9.44 57.67 17.12
N SER A 280 -9.88 56.46 16.76
CA SER A 280 -10.74 55.63 17.61
C SER A 280 -10.06 55.13 18.90
N LEU A 281 -8.75 55.34 19.05
CA LEU A 281 -8.01 54.94 20.24
C LEU A 281 -8.03 56.06 21.29
N ASP A 282 -9.03 56.01 22.18
CA ASP A 282 -9.21 56.98 23.28
C ASP A 282 -7.94 57.13 24.15
N ASP A 283 -7.18 56.06 24.33
CA ASP A 283 -5.95 56.02 25.13
C ASP A 283 -4.86 57.00 24.65
N LEU A 284 -4.84 57.32 23.35
CA LEU A 284 -3.80 58.18 22.77
C LEU A 284 -4.00 59.65 23.16
N GLY A 285 -5.23 60.08 23.48
CA GLY A 285 -5.52 61.47 23.86
C GLY A 285 -5.18 62.48 22.77
N LEU A 286 -5.46 62.14 21.50
CA LEU A 286 -5.11 62.97 20.34
C LEU A 286 -5.81 64.33 20.32
N ASP A 287 -6.96 64.48 20.98
CA ASP A 287 -7.67 65.76 21.08
C ASP A 287 -6.86 66.83 21.84
N VAL A 288 -6.07 66.37 22.81
CA VAL A 288 -5.24 67.23 23.68
C VAL A 288 -3.80 67.26 23.17
N LEU A 289 -3.20 66.10 22.94
CA LEU A 289 -1.78 65.98 22.59
C LEU A 289 -1.53 66.26 21.10
N GLY A 290 -2.50 66.02 20.22
CA GLY A 290 -2.35 66.18 18.77
C GLY A 290 -2.06 67.61 18.33
N ARG A 291 -2.47 68.61 19.12
CA ARG A 291 -2.21 70.04 18.86
C ARG A 291 -0.74 70.43 19.01
N TRP A 292 0.04 69.65 19.76
CA TRP A 292 1.43 69.94 20.11
C TRP A 292 2.43 69.07 19.33
N VAL A 293 1.93 68.28 18.38
CA VAL A 293 2.74 67.42 17.51
C VAL A 293 3.35 68.27 16.39
N ALA A 294 4.64 68.05 16.11
CA ALA A 294 5.34 68.73 15.02
C ALA A 294 4.60 68.53 13.67
N PRO A 295 4.61 69.54 12.77
CA PRO A 295 3.92 69.46 11.49
C PRO A 295 4.40 68.28 10.63
N ASP A 296 5.68 67.92 10.76
CA ASP A 296 6.30 66.77 10.09
C ASP A 296 5.69 65.42 10.48
N VAL A 297 5.14 65.32 11.70
CA VAL A 297 4.48 64.11 12.20
C VAL A 297 2.97 64.17 11.94
N SER A 298 2.36 65.36 12.08
CA SER A 298 0.94 65.59 11.78
C SER A 298 0.59 65.32 10.32
N ASN A 299 1.42 65.79 9.39
CA ASN A 299 1.19 65.70 7.95
C ASN A 299 1.86 64.46 7.31
N PHE A 300 2.41 63.56 8.13
CA PHE A 300 3.15 62.41 7.61
C PHE A 300 2.23 61.41 6.90
N THR A 301 2.48 61.22 5.60
CA THR A 301 1.92 60.13 4.80
C THR A 301 3.01 59.10 4.49
N PRO A 302 2.77 57.80 4.78
CA PRO A 302 3.75 56.77 4.48
C PRO A 302 3.84 56.57 2.97
N TRP A 303 5.06 56.61 2.44
CA TRP A 303 5.31 56.26 1.06
C TRP A 303 5.76 54.79 0.95
N ILE A 304 5.02 54.00 0.18
CA ILE A 304 5.34 52.60 -0.14
C ILE A 304 5.39 52.48 -1.67
N LYS A 305 6.47 51.89 -2.18
CA LYS A 305 6.59 51.59 -3.62
C LYS A 305 5.57 50.50 -3.98
N LEU A 306 4.66 50.85 -4.88
CA LEU A 306 3.72 49.92 -5.48
C LEU A 306 4.26 49.51 -6.83
N SER A 307 4.42 48.21 -7.03
CA SER A 307 4.76 47.66 -8.34
C SER A 307 3.47 47.31 -9.06
N GLU A 308 3.18 47.96 -10.17
CA GLU A 308 2.11 47.56 -11.08
C GLU A 308 2.67 46.45 -11.97
N LEU A 309 2.42 45.18 -11.60
CA LEU A 309 2.81 44.05 -12.43
C LEU A 309 1.84 43.88 -13.59
N SER A 310 2.38 43.62 -14.78
CA SER A 310 1.57 43.17 -15.92
C SER A 310 0.96 41.79 -15.63
N LYS A 311 -0.13 41.42 -16.32
CA LYS A 311 -0.73 40.09 -16.18
C LYS A 311 0.28 38.97 -16.44
N THR A 312 1.15 39.15 -17.44
CA THR A 312 2.22 38.21 -17.80
C THR A 312 3.28 38.06 -16.71
N ASP A 313 3.63 39.15 -16.03
CA ASP A 313 4.60 39.09 -14.92
C ASP A 313 4.00 38.42 -13.67
N VAL A 314 2.71 38.62 -13.43
CA VAL A 314 1.95 37.91 -12.38
C VAL A 314 1.95 36.41 -12.65
N ASP A 315 1.63 35.98 -13.86
CA ASP A 315 1.65 34.55 -14.19
C ASP A 315 3.08 33.97 -14.11
N ARG A 316 4.10 34.71 -14.56
CA ARG A 316 5.51 34.30 -14.44
C ARG A 316 5.94 34.10 -12.99
N THR A 317 5.60 35.03 -12.10
CA THR A 317 5.97 34.96 -10.67
C THR A 317 5.28 33.78 -9.97
N ILE A 318 3.98 33.56 -10.25
CA ILE A 318 3.24 32.40 -9.74
C ILE A 318 3.86 31.09 -10.24
N LYS A 319 4.13 30.97 -11.55
CA LYS A 319 4.75 29.77 -12.13
C LYS A 319 6.13 29.49 -11.53
N GLN A 320 6.99 30.51 -11.43
CA GLN A 320 8.33 30.35 -10.85
C GLN A 320 8.29 29.86 -9.41
N TRP A 321 7.46 30.49 -8.56
CA TRP A 321 7.32 30.06 -7.17
C TRP A 321 6.70 28.66 -7.07
N SER A 322 5.69 28.36 -7.88
CA SER A 322 5.02 27.05 -7.86
C SER A 322 5.99 25.91 -8.18
N LYS A 323 6.90 26.09 -9.15
CA LYS A 323 7.91 25.09 -9.49
C LYS A 323 8.86 24.88 -8.32
N GLN A 324 9.45 25.97 -7.81
CA GLN A 324 10.38 25.90 -6.67
C GLN A 324 9.74 25.27 -5.42
N ALA A 325 8.49 25.61 -5.13
CA ALA A 325 7.78 25.09 -3.98
C ALA A 325 7.41 23.61 -4.14
N PHE A 326 7.02 23.20 -5.35
CA PHE A 326 6.74 21.79 -5.64
C PHE A 326 8.00 20.94 -5.59
N ASP A 327 9.13 21.41 -6.13
CA ASP A 327 10.42 20.69 -6.05
C ASP A 327 10.81 20.44 -4.58
N ARG A 328 10.70 21.47 -3.72
CA ARG A 328 10.96 21.34 -2.27
C ARG A 328 9.95 20.43 -1.55
N PHE A 329 8.69 20.49 -1.95
CA PHE A 329 7.66 19.59 -1.44
C PHE A 329 7.97 18.13 -1.82
N ALA A 330 8.32 17.88 -3.08
CA ALA A 330 8.62 16.54 -3.59
C ALA A 330 9.84 15.93 -2.89
N GLU A 331 10.94 16.68 -2.77
CA GLU A 331 12.14 16.23 -2.04
C GLU A 331 11.84 15.90 -0.56
N GLY A 332 11.04 16.74 0.11
CA GLY A 332 10.63 16.50 1.49
C GLY A 332 9.68 15.32 1.63
N ALA A 333 8.72 15.19 0.72
CA ALA A 333 7.74 14.11 0.70
C ALA A 333 8.41 12.77 0.41
N GLN A 334 9.37 12.68 -0.51
CA GLN A 334 10.11 11.45 -0.79
C GLN A 334 10.85 10.94 0.45
N LYS A 335 11.56 11.82 1.17
CA LYS A 335 12.22 11.47 2.43
C LYS A 335 11.23 11.02 3.50
N TYR A 336 10.10 11.71 3.60
CA TYR A 336 9.05 11.38 4.55
C TYR A 336 8.43 10.00 4.24
N LEU A 337 8.10 9.73 2.98
CA LEU A 337 7.51 8.47 2.50
C LEU A 337 8.46 7.28 2.64
N GLY A 338 9.79 7.49 2.57
CA GLY A 338 10.78 6.43 2.79
C GLY A 338 10.68 5.74 4.16
N SER A 339 10.06 6.39 5.15
CA SER A 339 9.82 5.79 6.48
C SER A 339 8.55 4.93 6.57
N TRP A 340 7.69 4.96 5.56
CA TRP A 340 6.40 4.25 5.56
C TRP A 340 6.56 2.81 5.08
N LEU A 341 6.09 1.85 5.88
CA LEU A 341 6.20 0.42 5.60
C LEU A 341 4.87 -0.23 5.19
N ASP A 342 3.74 0.33 5.60
CA ASP A 342 2.43 -0.26 5.36
C ASP A 342 1.81 0.20 4.03
N PHE A 343 1.69 -0.75 3.11
CA PHE A 343 1.14 -0.57 1.76
C PHE A 343 -0.27 0.03 1.78
N SER A 344 -1.17 -0.48 2.63
CA SER A 344 -2.57 -0.06 2.68
C SER A 344 -2.71 1.39 3.15
N SER A 345 -1.97 1.76 4.19
CA SER A 345 -1.94 3.13 4.70
C SER A 345 -1.37 4.12 3.67
N LEU A 346 -0.37 3.70 2.89
CA LEU A 346 0.22 4.53 1.84
C LEU A 346 -0.74 4.75 0.68
N LEU A 347 -1.54 3.74 0.32
CA LEU A 347 -2.60 3.88 -0.67
C LEU A 347 -3.68 4.87 -0.23
N SER A 348 -4.11 4.82 1.03
CA SER A 348 -5.07 5.79 1.57
C SER A 348 -4.53 7.22 1.54
N LEU A 349 -3.24 7.40 1.86
CA LEU A 349 -2.57 8.70 1.80
C LEU A 349 -2.42 9.20 0.36
N ARG A 350 -2.09 8.32 -0.59
CA ARG A 350 -2.09 8.61 -2.03
C ARG A 350 -3.48 9.09 -2.47
N ALA A 351 -4.54 8.39 -2.06
CA ALA A 351 -5.90 8.75 -2.42
C ALA A 351 -6.27 10.15 -1.92
N GLU A 352 -6.07 10.43 -0.63
CA GLU A 352 -6.36 11.73 -0.02
C GLU A 352 -5.56 12.87 -0.68
N THR A 353 -4.27 12.66 -0.97
CA THR A 353 -3.42 13.69 -1.56
C THR A 353 -3.76 13.97 -3.02
N LEU A 354 -4.10 12.94 -3.81
CA LEU A 354 -4.59 13.12 -5.17
C LEU A 354 -5.97 13.79 -5.18
N GLU A 355 -6.89 13.40 -4.30
CA GLU A 355 -8.20 14.03 -4.16
C GLU A 355 -8.09 15.54 -3.83
N LEU A 356 -7.19 15.90 -2.91
CA LEU A 356 -6.89 17.30 -2.58
C LEU A 356 -6.33 18.09 -3.77
N TRP A 357 -5.51 17.46 -4.62
CA TRP A 357 -4.97 18.13 -5.81
C TRP A 357 -6.05 18.28 -6.89
N LEU A 358 -6.74 17.20 -7.23
CA LEU A 358 -7.76 17.14 -8.28
C LEU A 358 -8.95 18.07 -7.99
N SER A 359 -9.41 18.16 -6.74
CA SER A 359 -10.45 19.10 -6.33
C SER A 359 -10.04 20.58 -6.49
N SER A 360 -8.74 20.87 -6.60
CA SER A 360 -8.21 22.22 -6.77
C SER A 360 -7.62 22.48 -8.16
N TRP A 361 -7.81 21.52 -9.09
CA TRP A 361 -7.15 21.43 -10.38
C TRP A 361 -7.36 22.67 -11.25
N SER A 362 -8.62 23.02 -11.51
CA SER A 362 -9.02 24.16 -12.36
C SER A 362 -8.84 25.51 -11.63
N ALA A 363 -9.03 25.52 -10.31
CA ALA A 363 -8.98 26.74 -9.52
C ALA A 363 -7.56 27.32 -9.36
N THR A 364 -6.53 26.47 -9.44
CA THR A 364 -5.17 26.79 -8.99
C THR A 364 -4.19 26.91 -10.15
N ARG A 365 -3.70 28.13 -10.42
CA ARG A 365 -2.66 28.35 -11.42
C ARG A 365 -1.29 27.88 -10.92
N THR A 366 -0.69 26.93 -11.61
CA THR A 366 0.66 26.39 -11.37
C THR A 366 1.57 26.55 -12.59
N HIS A 367 2.82 26.11 -12.48
CA HIS A 367 3.78 25.99 -13.58
C HIS A 367 3.28 25.03 -14.67
N SER A 368 2.72 23.89 -14.27
CA SER A 368 1.92 22.96 -15.09
C SER A 368 1.11 22.08 -14.14
N SER A 369 -0.19 21.93 -14.38
CA SER A 369 -1.07 21.08 -13.57
C SER A 369 -0.73 19.59 -13.74
N LEU A 370 -0.40 19.19 -14.97
CA LEU A 370 0.06 17.84 -15.30
C LEU A 370 1.38 17.49 -14.62
N GLN A 371 2.36 18.40 -14.58
CA GLN A 371 3.65 18.12 -13.94
C GLN A 371 3.52 17.93 -12.42
N VAL A 372 2.60 18.67 -11.79
CA VAL A 372 2.28 18.46 -10.36
C VAL A 372 1.63 17.09 -10.16
N LEU A 373 0.70 16.69 -11.03
CA LEU A 373 0.06 15.37 -10.97
C LEU A 373 1.07 14.23 -11.18
N GLU A 374 1.88 14.31 -12.22
CA GLU A 374 2.93 13.34 -12.52
C GLU A 374 3.92 13.25 -11.37
N GLY A 375 4.35 14.39 -10.80
CA GLY A 375 5.23 14.39 -9.64
C GLY A 375 4.60 13.75 -8.40
N LEU A 376 3.31 13.97 -8.13
CA LEU A 376 2.61 13.26 -7.04
C LEU A 376 2.53 11.76 -7.31
N ARG A 377 2.18 11.36 -8.54
CA ARG A 377 2.10 9.96 -8.94
C ARG A 377 3.45 9.26 -8.81
N THR A 378 4.54 9.85 -9.30
CA THR A 378 5.87 9.25 -9.20
C THR A 378 6.29 9.08 -7.74
N LEU A 379 6.11 10.09 -6.88
CA LEU A 379 6.46 10.02 -5.45
C LEU A 379 5.80 8.83 -4.75
N PHE A 380 4.49 8.64 -4.93
CA PHE A 380 3.78 7.52 -4.29
C PHE A 380 4.08 6.19 -4.96
N ASN A 381 4.07 6.14 -6.30
CA ASN A 381 4.28 4.88 -7.03
C ASN A 381 5.71 4.34 -6.84
N GLU A 382 6.74 5.19 -6.74
CA GLU A 382 8.09 4.76 -6.42
C GLU A 382 8.16 4.09 -5.04
N ARG A 383 7.60 4.73 -4.01
CA ARG A 383 7.58 4.13 -2.66
C ARG A 383 6.74 2.86 -2.60
N LEU A 384 5.59 2.82 -3.28
CA LEU A 384 4.76 1.61 -3.36
C LEU A 384 5.53 0.47 -4.02
N LYS A 385 6.25 0.73 -5.13
CA LYS A 385 7.13 -0.26 -5.78
C LYS A 385 8.22 -0.76 -4.85
N GLU A 386 8.86 0.11 -4.08
CA GLU A 386 9.87 -0.27 -3.08
C GLU A 386 9.29 -1.22 -2.03
N ILE A 387 8.10 -0.93 -1.50
CA ILE A 387 7.41 -1.80 -0.52
C ILE A 387 7.09 -3.16 -1.14
N LEU A 388 6.60 -3.21 -2.39
CA LEU A 388 6.35 -4.47 -3.08
C LEU A 388 7.63 -5.28 -3.30
N ALA A 389 8.74 -4.61 -3.62
CA ALA A 389 10.05 -5.26 -3.76
C ALA A 389 10.58 -5.77 -2.40
N GLU A 390 10.38 -5.04 -1.31
CA GLU A 390 10.71 -5.48 0.06
C GLU A 390 9.84 -6.68 0.49
N GLN A 391 8.55 -6.66 0.17
CA GLN A 391 7.64 -7.78 0.39
C GLN A 391 8.08 -9.02 -0.40
N GLY A 392 8.44 -8.87 -1.68
CA GLY A 392 9.03 -9.94 -2.48
C GLY A 392 10.28 -10.54 -1.82
N ARG A 393 11.25 -9.68 -1.47
CA ARG A 393 12.51 -10.07 -0.80
C ARG A 393 12.30 -10.79 0.53
N SER A 394 11.20 -10.56 1.25
CA SER A 394 10.95 -11.26 2.51
C SER A 394 10.79 -12.79 2.36
N LEU A 395 10.58 -13.30 1.14
CA LEU A 395 10.66 -14.75 0.85
C LEU A 395 12.05 -15.34 1.12
N GLU A 396 13.11 -14.53 1.06
CA GLU A 396 14.47 -14.98 1.42
C GLU A 396 14.55 -15.43 2.88
N LEU A 397 13.72 -14.87 3.77
CA LEU A 397 13.67 -15.30 5.18
C LEU A 397 13.25 -16.77 5.27
N PHE A 398 12.25 -17.19 4.48
CA PHE A 398 11.85 -18.60 4.39
C PHE A 398 13.02 -19.48 3.93
N GLY A 399 13.75 -19.06 2.89
CA GLY A 399 14.95 -19.77 2.43
C GLY A 399 16.04 -19.86 3.52
N GLN A 400 16.28 -18.79 4.26
CA GLN A 400 17.25 -18.75 5.36
C GLN A 400 16.84 -19.65 6.53
N ASP A 401 15.55 -19.68 6.89
CA ASP A 401 15.05 -20.57 7.94
C ASP A 401 15.23 -22.04 7.57
N VAL A 402 14.94 -22.40 6.31
CA VAL A 402 15.20 -23.76 5.79
C VAL A 402 16.69 -24.08 5.86
N ALA A 403 17.58 -23.14 5.48
CA ALA A 403 19.03 -23.34 5.58
C ALA A 403 19.51 -23.54 7.04
N VAL A 404 18.97 -22.77 7.99
CA VAL A 404 19.29 -22.90 9.42
C VAL A 404 18.78 -24.24 9.97
N LEU A 405 17.60 -24.67 9.54
CA LEU A 405 17.01 -25.94 9.98
C LEU A 405 17.80 -27.14 9.43
N VAL A 406 18.20 -27.10 8.16
CA VAL A 406 19.03 -28.16 7.53
C VAL A 406 20.43 -28.22 8.13
N SER A 407 21.04 -27.08 8.46
CA SER A 407 22.38 -27.05 9.08
C SER A 407 22.39 -27.56 10.53
N LYS A 408 21.29 -27.38 11.27
CA LYS A 408 21.11 -27.87 12.66
C LYS A 408 20.31 -29.17 12.76
N TRP A 409 20.15 -29.88 11.65
CA TRP A 409 19.33 -31.09 11.60
C TRP A 409 19.80 -32.17 12.58
N ASP A 410 21.12 -32.31 12.74
CA ASP A 410 21.69 -33.33 13.61
C ASP A 410 21.53 -33.02 15.13
N ASP A 411 21.11 -31.81 15.49
CA ASP A 411 20.97 -31.36 16.89
C ASP A 411 19.63 -31.76 17.52
N LYS A 412 18.63 -32.14 16.72
CA LYS A 412 17.27 -32.42 17.17
C LYS A 412 16.77 -33.77 16.68
N LYS A 413 15.90 -34.39 17.46
CA LYS A 413 15.10 -35.53 17.00
C LYS A 413 13.92 -35.00 16.21
N HIS A 414 13.90 -35.28 14.92
CA HIS A 414 12.81 -34.94 14.03
C HIS A 414 11.68 -35.98 14.18
N ALA A 415 10.44 -35.50 14.22
CA ALA A 415 9.28 -36.40 14.27
C ALA A 415 9.18 -37.17 12.95
N THR A 416 9.14 -38.50 13.03
CA THR A 416 8.90 -39.34 11.85
C THR A 416 7.47 -39.16 11.35
N SER A 417 7.28 -39.37 10.05
CA SER A 417 5.96 -39.27 9.41
C SER A 417 5.00 -40.27 10.08
N ARG A 418 3.87 -39.77 10.59
CA ARG A 418 2.84 -40.60 11.24
C ARG A 418 2.11 -41.48 10.24
N SER A 419 1.76 -42.70 10.63
CA SER A 419 1.03 -43.63 9.76
C SER A 419 -0.41 -43.15 9.57
N LEU A 420 -1.00 -43.43 8.41
CA LEU A 420 -2.45 -43.24 8.21
C LEU A 420 -3.29 -44.11 9.15
N TRP A 421 -2.70 -45.19 9.66
CA TRP A 421 -3.36 -46.19 10.49
C TRP A 421 -3.08 -46.02 11.99
N ASP A 422 -2.53 -44.89 12.43
CA ASP A 422 -2.31 -44.65 13.86
C ASP A 422 -3.63 -44.44 14.61
N ASP A 423 -3.71 -44.98 15.83
CA ASP A 423 -4.89 -44.91 16.72
C ASP A 423 -5.37 -43.47 16.97
N GLU A 424 -4.47 -42.48 16.95
CA GLU A 424 -4.82 -41.07 17.09
C GLU A 424 -5.78 -40.59 15.99
N LEU A 425 -5.61 -41.03 14.74
CA LEU A 425 -6.50 -40.61 13.63
C LEU A 425 -7.89 -41.23 13.74
N LEU A 426 -7.93 -42.47 14.22
CA LEU A 426 -9.17 -43.22 14.46
C LEU A 426 -9.96 -42.66 15.64
N SER A 427 -9.27 -41.99 16.58
CA SER A 427 -9.86 -41.38 17.77
C SER A 427 -10.24 -39.90 17.63
N LEU A 428 -10.02 -39.27 16.46
CA LEU A 428 -10.33 -37.86 16.25
C LEU A 428 -11.84 -37.59 16.35
N ASP A 429 -12.20 -36.51 17.05
CA ASP A 429 -13.60 -36.09 17.16
C ASP A 429 -14.10 -35.50 15.83
N TYR A 430 -15.18 -36.09 15.30
CA TYR A 430 -15.83 -35.72 14.04
C TYR A 430 -16.96 -34.70 14.22
N SER A 431 -17.19 -34.22 15.45
CA SER A 431 -18.32 -33.36 15.82
C SER A 431 -18.40 -32.03 15.05
N ASN A 432 -17.26 -31.44 14.66
CA ASN A 432 -17.18 -30.14 13.95
C ASN A 432 -17.07 -30.28 12.41
N GLY A 433 -17.63 -31.36 11.86
CA GLY A 433 -17.56 -31.70 10.46
C GLY A 433 -16.21 -32.32 10.08
N ALA A 434 -16.21 -33.15 9.04
CA ALA A 434 -15.03 -33.92 8.60
C ALA A 434 -13.86 -33.06 8.08
N SER A 435 -13.86 -31.73 8.29
CA SER A 435 -12.82 -30.82 7.80
C SER A 435 -11.49 -31.00 8.53
N THR A 436 -11.50 -31.17 9.85
CA THR A 436 -10.32 -31.46 10.68
C THR A 436 -9.72 -32.81 10.32
N PHE A 437 -10.57 -33.82 10.14
CA PHE A 437 -10.18 -35.15 9.68
C PHE A 437 -9.58 -35.14 8.27
N LYS A 438 -10.20 -34.42 7.32
CA LYS A 438 -9.66 -34.24 5.95
C LYS A 438 -8.29 -33.56 5.96
N LYS A 439 -8.12 -32.52 6.78
CA LYS A 439 -6.82 -31.85 6.97
C LYS A 439 -5.80 -32.84 7.55
N ALA A 440 -6.13 -33.55 8.62
CA ALA A 440 -5.24 -34.53 9.24
C ALA A 440 -4.82 -35.66 8.27
N ILE A 441 -5.72 -36.14 7.42
CA ILE A 441 -5.37 -37.10 6.35
C ILE A 441 -4.44 -36.45 5.32
N ALA A 442 -4.77 -35.26 4.83
CA ALA A 442 -3.95 -34.56 3.84
C ALA A 442 -2.54 -34.25 4.40
N ASP A 443 -2.45 -33.90 5.68
CA ASP A 443 -1.18 -33.60 6.35
C ASP A 443 -0.31 -34.84 6.48
N ARG A 444 -0.90 -36.00 6.79
CA ARG A 444 -0.18 -37.29 6.83
C ARG A 444 0.22 -37.78 5.44
N LEU A 445 -0.64 -37.63 4.43
CA LEU A 445 -0.33 -38.00 3.04
C LEU A 445 0.80 -37.15 2.46
N LEU A 446 0.80 -35.85 2.74
CA LEU A 446 1.83 -34.91 2.27
C LEU A 446 3.09 -34.90 3.15
N GLY A 447 3.11 -35.67 4.23
CA GLY A 447 4.25 -35.76 5.15
C GLY A 447 4.55 -34.43 5.86
N ARG A 448 3.52 -33.65 6.18
CA ARG A 448 3.65 -32.38 6.91
C ARG A 448 3.91 -32.66 8.39
N ASN A 449 5.19 -32.61 8.75
CA ASN A 449 5.65 -32.72 10.13
C ASN A 449 5.74 -31.33 10.78
N GLU A 450 5.93 -31.26 12.11
CA GLU A 450 6.06 -29.97 12.83
C GLU A 450 7.16 -29.07 12.21
N ASP A 451 8.28 -29.66 11.78
CA ASP A 451 9.37 -28.94 11.11
C ASP A 451 8.94 -28.36 9.74
N VAL A 452 8.07 -29.07 9.01
CA VAL A 452 7.55 -28.64 7.72
C VAL A 452 6.51 -27.52 7.91
N PHE A 453 5.63 -27.63 8.90
CA PHE A 453 4.68 -26.58 9.25
C PHE A 453 5.40 -25.31 9.70
N GLY A 454 6.38 -25.41 10.61
CA GLY A 454 7.12 -24.25 11.10
C GLY A 454 7.89 -23.52 10.00
N ALA A 455 8.38 -24.23 8.98
CA ALA A 455 8.98 -23.62 7.80
C ALA A 455 7.91 -22.98 6.88
N LEU A 456 6.80 -23.68 6.63
CA LEU A 456 5.75 -23.22 5.70
C LEU A 456 4.93 -22.05 6.23
N ASP A 457 4.76 -21.88 7.54
CA ASP A 457 4.00 -20.76 8.11
C ASP A 457 4.49 -19.40 7.59
N LYS A 458 5.81 -19.26 7.41
CA LYS A 458 6.42 -18.03 6.86
C LYS A 458 6.15 -17.87 5.37
N TYR A 459 6.14 -18.98 4.62
CA TYR A 459 5.79 -18.98 3.21
C TYR A 459 4.31 -18.66 2.98
N GLU A 460 3.40 -19.24 3.76
CA GLU A 460 1.97 -18.94 3.72
C GLU A 460 1.68 -17.49 4.14
N ALA A 461 2.37 -16.98 5.17
CA ALA A 461 2.29 -15.58 5.56
C ALA A 461 2.75 -14.64 4.44
N TRP A 462 3.84 -14.98 3.75
CA TRP A 462 4.33 -14.25 2.58
C TRP A 462 3.33 -14.26 1.43
N LEU A 463 2.80 -15.43 1.04
CA LEU A 463 1.77 -15.56 0.01
C LEU A 463 0.53 -14.72 0.32
N SER A 464 0.06 -14.76 1.57
CA SER A 464 -1.07 -13.94 2.02
C SER A 464 -0.77 -12.43 1.93
N GLY A 465 0.50 -12.04 2.07
CA GLY A 465 0.96 -10.66 1.91
C GLY A 465 0.90 -10.20 0.46
N ILE A 466 1.43 -11.00 -0.46
CA ILE A 466 1.37 -10.76 -1.90
C ILE A 466 -0.08 -10.65 -2.37
N GLU A 467 -0.95 -11.55 -1.91
CA GLU A 467 -2.36 -11.57 -2.28
C GLU A 467 -3.11 -10.33 -1.75
N ARG A 468 -2.81 -9.90 -0.51
CA ARG A 468 -3.34 -8.65 0.03
C ARG A 468 -2.92 -7.43 -0.79
N SER A 469 -1.65 -7.37 -1.20
CA SER A 469 -1.15 -6.29 -2.06
C SER A 469 -1.81 -6.31 -3.43
N ARG A 470 -2.03 -7.49 -4.02
CA ARG A 470 -2.77 -7.68 -5.28
C ARG A 470 -4.21 -7.16 -5.18
N MET A 471 -4.94 -7.59 -4.14
CA MET A 471 -6.32 -7.11 -3.93
C MET A 471 -6.39 -5.59 -3.74
N ALA A 472 -5.43 -5.00 -3.03
CA ALA A 472 -5.37 -3.55 -2.85
C ALA A 472 -5.05 -2.79 -4.16
N ILE A 473 -4.29 -3.39 -5.09
CA ILE A 473 -4.07 -2.82 -6.43
C ILE A 473 -5.35 -2.92 -7.29
N GLU A 474 -6.12 -4.01 -7.15
CA GLU A 474 -7.41 -4.13 -7.84
C GLU A 474 -8.45 -3.14 -7.27
N GLU A 475 -8.45 -2.89 -5.96
CA GLU A 475 -9.29 -1.85 -5.33
C GLU A 475 -8.94 -0.45 -5.86
N LEU A 476 -7.65 -0.15 -6.07
CA LEU A 476 -7.21 1.08 -6.71
C LEU A 476 -7.84 1.27 -8.10
N ARG A 477 -7.91 0.20 -8.91
CA ARG A 477 -8.51 0.23 -10.25
C ARG A 477 -9.99 0.64 -10.24
N GLN A 478 -10.69 0.32 -9.15
CA GLN A 478 -12.12 0.59 -8.98
C GLN A 478 -12.42 1.98 -8.38
N THR A 479 -11.38 2.77 -8.09
CA THR A 479 -11.55 4.10 -7.50
C THR A 479 -12.18 5.08 -8.50
N ARG A 480 -13.25 5.77 -8.09
CA ARG A 480 -13.97 6.72 -8.94
C ARG A 480 -13.39 8.13 -8.83
N TRP A 481 -12.58 8.52 -9.81
CA TRP A 481 -11.97 9.86 -9.88
C TRP A 481 -12.83 10.89 -10.61
N THR A 482 -13.85 10.47 -11.35
CA THR A 482 -14.74 11.34 -12.14
C THR A 482 -15.45 12.38 -11.28
N ASP A 483 -15.87 11.99 -10.08
CA ASP A 483 -16.69 12.82 -9.19
C ASP A 483 -15.89 13.90 -8.46
N VAL A 484 -14.55 13.78 -8.46
CA VAL A 484 -13.61 14.67 -7.76
C VAL A 484 -13.15 15.82 -8.65
N LEU A 485 -13.20 15.65 -9.97
CA LEU A 485 -12.84 16.67 -10.94
C LEU A 485 -13.97 17.70 -11.03
N GLU A 486 -13.72 18.94 -10.61
CA GLU A 486 -14.63 20.05 -10.91
C GLU A 486 -14.55 20.35 -12.42
N GLU A 487 -15.70 20.38 -13.13
CA GLU A 487 -15.81 20.79 -14.53
C GLU A 487 -15.23 22.21 -14.69
N GLY A 488 -14.00 22.29 -15.23
CA GLY A 488 -13.36 23.55 -15.57
C GLY A 488 -13.45 23.80 -17.07
N ASP A 489 -13.65 25.05 -17.48
CA ASP A 489 -13.72 25.53 -18.87
C ASP A 489 -12.40 25.37 -19.68
N ASP A 490 -11.41 24.63 -19.17
CA ASP A 490 -10.15 24.41 -19.88
C ASP A 490 -10.34 23.31 -20.94
N GLU A 491 -10.90 23.71 -22.10
CA GLU A 491 -11.10 22.93 -23.33
C GLU A 491 -9.79 22.38 -23.97
N GLU A 492 -8.65 22.42 -23.27
CA GLU A 492 -7.31 22.21 -23.84
C GLU A 492 -6.60 20.92 -23.36
N LEU A 493 -7.27 20.05 -22.59
CA LEU A 493 -6.70 18.79 -22.11
C LEU A 493 -7.54 17.59 -22.58
N ASP A 494 -7.21 17.04 -23.75
CA ASP A 494 -7.68 15.73 -24.25
C ASP A 494 -7.08 14.55 -23.46
N LEU A 495 -6.84 14.71 -22.15
CA LEU A 495 -6.19 13.72 -21.30
C LEU A 495 -7.20 13.10 -20.33
N ASP A 496 -7.41 11.80 -20.47
CA ASP A 496 -8.24 10.99 -19.57
C ASP A 496 -7.48 10.74 -18.24
N ILE A 497 -7.61 11.68 -17.31
CA ILE A 497 -7.01 11.61 -15.96
C ILE A 497 -7.48 10.34 -15.21
N PRO A 498 -8.77 9.96 -15.22
CA PRO A 498 -9.22 8.69 -14.67
C PRO A 498 -8.49 7.46 -15.25
N ALA A 499 -8.33 7.36 -16.57
CA ALA A 499 -7.60 6.25 -17.20
C ALA A 499 -6.13 6.22 -16.73
N LEU A 500 -5.49 7.38 -16.64
CA LEU A 500 -4.11 7.52 -16.16
C LEU A 500 -3.92 7.05 -14.71
N LEU A 501 -4.90 7.29 -13.82
CA LEU A 501 -4.83 6.91 -12.42
C LEU A 501 -5.30 5.47 -12.14
N ASN A 502 -6.22 4.95 -12.96
CA ASN A 502 -6.84 3.63 -12.75
C ASN A 502 -6.20 2.53 -13.61
N GLU A 503 -5.67 2.83 -14.78
CA GLU A 503 -5.09 1.83 -15.70
C GLU A 503 -3.55 1.89 -15.70
N ASP A 504 -2.96 3.07 -15.89
CA ASP A 504 -1.50 3.17 -15.99
C ASP A 504 -0.83 2.92 -14.64
N ASP A 505 -1.31 3.57 -13.56
CA ASP A 505 -0.72 3.40 -12.22
C ASP A 505 -0.89 1.97 -11.69
N THR A 506 -2.06 1.37 -11.89
CA THR A 506 -2.31 -0.03 -11.48
C THR A 506 -1.46 -0.98 -12.31
N GLY A 507 -1.39 -0.80 -13.63
CA GLY A 507 -0.53 -1.61 -14.51
C GLY A 507 0.96 -1.50 -14.16
N LEU A 508 1.42 -0.32 -13.70
CA LEU A 508 2.80 -0.15 -13.21
C LEU A 508 3.05 -0.90 -11.89
N LEU A 509 2.08 -0.93 -10.98
CA LEU A 509 2.18 -1.64 -9.70
C LEU A 509 2.05 -3.16 -9.89
N GLU A 510 1.14 -3.63 -10.76
CA GLU A 510 0.99 -5.04 -11.12
C GLU A 510 2.28 -5.60 -11.73
N LYS A 511 2.89 -4.87 -12.67
CA LYS A 511 4.18 -5.26 -13.26
C LYS A 511 5.28 -5.30 -12.20
N ALA A 512 5.31 -4.34 -11.28
CA ALA A 512 6.28 -4.34 -10.19
C ALA A 512 6.08 -5.52 -9.23
N LEU A 513 4.83 -5.88 -8.90
CA LEU A 513 4.50 -7.05 -8.11
C LEU A 513 4.92 -8.34 -8.81
N GLN A 514 4.61 -8.48 -10.11
CA GLN A 514 5.04 -9.61 -10.93
C GLN A 514 6.56 -9.77 -10.94
N LEU A 515 7.30 -8.67 -11.12
CA LEU A 515 8.77 -8.68 -11.10
C LEU A 515 9.30 -9.06 -9.71
N ALA A 516 8.78 -8.46 -8.64
CA ALA A 516 9.21 -8.75 -7.27
C ALA A 516 8.98 -10.23 -6.89
N VAL A 517 7.85 -10.81 -7.30
CA VAL A 517 7.56 -12.23 -7.07
C VAL A 517 8.52 -13.12 -7.86
N ARG A 518 8.79 -12.82 -9.15
CA ARG A 518 9.74 -13.59 -9.96
C ARG A 518 11.15 -13.56 -9.39
N GLU A 519 11.67 -12.37 -9.07
CA GLU A 519 12.99 -12.21 -8.47
C GLU A 519 13.11 -12.94 -7.11
N ALA A 520 12.04 -12.95 -6.32
CA ALA A 520 11.99 -13.68 -5.06
C ALA A 520 12.10 -15.21 -5.28
N TYR A 521 11.40 -15.75 -6.27
CA TYR A 521 11.48 -17.18 -6.60
C TYR A 521 12.81 -17.59 -7.23
N ASP A 522 13.41 -16.74 -8.06
CA ASP A 522 14.75 -16.97 -8.61
C ASP A 522 15.80 -16.99 -7.49
N SER A 523 15.71 -16.04 -6.56
CA SER A 523 16.57 -15.99 -5.37
C SER A 523 16.36 -17.20 -4.46
N LEU A 524 15.11 -17.65 -4.28
CA LEU A 524 14.79 -18.86 -3.53
C LEU A 524 15.36 -20.12 -4.20
N GLN A 525 15.30 -20.22 -5.53
CA GLN A 525 15.86 -21.35 -6.27
C GLN A 525 17.38 -21.43 -6.08
N ILE A 526 18.08 -20.28 -6.12
CA ILE A 526 19.52 -20.20 -5.82
C ILE A 526 19.78 -20.63 -4.38
N GLY A 527 19.01 -20.11 -3.41
CA GLY A 527 19.11 -20.47 -2.00
C GLY A 527 18.94 -21.98 -1.76
N PHE A 528 17.95 -22.62 -2.37
CA PHE A 528 17.77 -24.07 -2.29
C PHE A 528 18.91 -24.85 -2.95
N SER A 529 19.51 -24.31 -4.02
CA SER A 529 20.68 -24.92 -4.66
C SER A 529 21.90 -24.90 -3.75
N ASP A 530 22.07 -23.83 -2.98
CA ASP A 530 23.19 -23.68 -2.05
C ASP A 530 22.96 -24.51 -0.78
N ILE A 531 21.71 -24.62 -0.31
CA ILE A 531 21.34 -25.57 0.76
C ILE A 531 21.70 -27.00 0.36
N PHE A 532 21.39 -27.41 -0.87
CA PHE A 532 21.74 -28.74 -1.37
C PHE A 532 23.26 -28.97 -1.44
N LYS A 533 24.03 -28.01 -1.97
CA LYS A 533 25.51 -28.09 -1.97
C LYS A 533 26.10 -28.15 -0.56
N ALA A 534 25.43 -27.56 0.42
CA ALA A 534 25.82 -27.58 1.82
C ALA A 534 25.43 -28.88 2.54
N PHE A 535 24.85 -29.87 1.85
CA PHE A 535 24.60 -31.18 2.43
C PHE A 535 25.92 -31.83 2.86
N GLY A 536 26.09 -32.02 4.17
CA GLY A 536 27.20 -32.80 4.73
C GLY A 536 27.02 -34.30 4.51
N GLY A 537 27.93 -35.11 5.05
CA GLY A 537 27.83 -36.58 5.02
C GLY A 537 26.83 -37.21 6.00
N SER A 538 26.23 -36.43 6.90
CA SER A 538 25.28 -36.90 7.92
C SER A 538 23.83 -36.70 7.51
N ALA A 539 22.98 -37.70 7.75
CA ALA A 539 21.53 -37.69 7.57
C ALA A 539 21.07 -37.13 6.21
N GLN A 540 21.81 -37.43 5.14
CA GLN A 540 21.54 -36.90 3.79
C GLN A 540 20.12 -37.18 3.32
N ASN A 541 19.56 -38.32 3.71
CA ASN A 541 18.27 -38.78 3.23
C ASN A 541 17.10 -38.11 3.94
N GLU A 542 17.19 -37.93 5.26
CA GLU A 542 16.20 -37.16 6.02
C GLU A 542 16.19 -35.70 5.53
N LYS A 543 17.37 -35.10 5.33
CA LYS A 543 17.52 -33.75 4.75
C LYS A 543 16.95 -33.66 3.33
N ALA A 544 17.25 -34.64 2.47
CA ALA A 544 16.72 -34.70 1.11
C ALA A 544 15.19 -34.85 1.09
N SER A 545 14.66 -35.71 1.97
CA SER A 545 13.22 -35.93 2.13
C SER A 545 12.48 -34.67 2.58
N PHE A 546 13.06 -33.92 3.52
CA PHE A 546 12.52 -32.66 4.01
C PHE A 546 12.50 -31.59 2.92
N VAL A 547 13.62 -31.39 2.23
CA VAL A 547 13.74 -30.40 1.15
C VAL A 547 12.82 -30.75 -0.02
N LEU A 548 12.70 -32.02 -0.42
CA LEU A 548 11.77 -32.45 -1.46
C LEU A 548 10.30 -32.20 -1.09
N ARG A 549 9.91 -32.44 0.16
CA ARG A 549 8.56 -32.11 0.66
C ARG A 549 8.28 -30.62 0.56
N LEU A 550 9.22 -29.78 1.00
CA LEU A 550 9.09 -28.33 0.89
C LEU A 550 8.99 -27.87 -0.56
N ILE A 551 9.87 -28.34 -1.45
CA ILE A 551 9.82 -28.01 -2.89
C ILE A 551 8.46 -28.41 -3.47
N ARG A 552 7.93 -29.59 -3.13
CA ARG A 552 6.62 -30.06 -3.61
C ARG A 552 5.47 -29.19 -3.11
N LEU A 553 5.49 -28.79 -1.84
CA LEU A 553 4.45 -27.94 -1.24
C LEU A 553 4.51 -26.51 -1.81
N VAL A 554 5.70 -25.93 -1.95
CA VAL A 554 5.90 -24.65 -2.65
C VAL A 554 5.42 -24.75 -4.10
N ARG A 555 5.73 -25.84 -4.82
CA ARG A 555 5.26 -26.05 -6.20
C ARG A 555 3.73 -26.12 -6.32
N ARG A 556 3.05 -26.67 -5.32
CA ARG A 556 1.59 -26.78 -5.32
C ARG A 556 0.92 -25.43 -5.11
N ASP A 557 1.50 -24.60 -4.25
CA ASP A 557 0.93 -23.31 -3.83
C ASP A 557 1.58 -22.13 -4.59
N LEU A 558 2.23 -22.41 -5.73
CA LEU A 558 2.80 -21.42 -6.66
C LEU A 558 1.70 -20.49 -7.17
N PRO A 559 1.87 -19.16 -7.08
CA PRO A 559 0.88 -18.23 -7.59
C PRO A 559 1.02 -18.12 -9.12
N THR A 560 0.20 -18.89 -9.82
CA THR A 560 0.23 -19.06 -11.29
C THR A 560 -0.03 -17.77 -12.07
N GLU A 561 -0.59 -16.74 -11.43
CA GLU A 561 -0.86 -15.43 -12.04
C GLU A 561 0.41 -14.61 -12.30
N PHE A 562 1.46 -14.78 -11.48
CA PHE A 562 2.70 -14.00 -11.58
C PHE A 562 3.81 -14.73 -12.35
N ILE A 563 3.71 -16.06 -12.39
CA ILE A 563 4.77 -16.97 -12.83
C ILE A 563 4.35 -17.65 -14.12
N ALA A 564 5.26 -17.70 -15.10
CA ALA A 564 4.98 -18.35 -16.37
C ALA A 564 4.66 -19.84 -16.16
N GLU A 565 3.73 -20.39 -16.95
CA GLU A 565 3.31 -21.79 -16.88
C GLU A 565 4.47 -22.79 -17.03
N ASN A 566 5.56 -22.37 -17.67
CA ASN A 566 6.76 -23.19 -17.89
C ASN A 566 7.77 -23.15 -16.73
N PHE A 567 7.55 -22.34 -15.71
CA PHE A 567 8.46 -22.23 -14.57
C PHE A 567 8.26 -23.41 -13.62
N LEU A 568 9.35 -24.14 -13.38
CA LEU A 568 9.40 -25.28 -12.45
C LEU A 568 10.42 -24.99 -11.37
N PHE A 569 9.94 -24.61 -10.18
CA PHE A 569 10.79 -24.30 -9.04
C PHE A 569 11.77 -25.45 -8.72
N SER A 570 13.07 -25.16 -8.61
CA SER A 570 14.14 -26.14 -8.30
C SER A 570 14.23 -27.33 -9.26
N LYS A 571 14.02 -27.13 -10.56
CA LYS A 571 14.13 -28.20 -11.58
C LYS A 571 15.47 -28.94 -11.55
N ASP A 572 16.57 -28.24 -11.30
CA ASP A 572 17.93 -28.81 -11.39
C ASP A 572 18.30 -29.69 -10.19
N ILE A 573 17.73 -29.39 -9.02
CA ILE A 573 18.11 -30.02 -7.75
C ILE A 573 17.22 -31.23 -7.45
N VAL A 574 15.96 -31.20 -7.90
CA VAL A 574 15.00 -32.29 -7.63
C VAL A 574 15.50 -33.68 -8.11
N PRO A 575 16.03 -33.84 -9.34
CA PRO A 575 16.58 -35.13 -9.76
C PRO A 575 17.71 -35.64 -8.86
N GLN A 576 18.59 -34.73 -8.40
CA GLN A 576 19.73 -35.08 -7.53
C GLN A 576 19.25 -35.48 -6.12
N LEU A 577 18.24 -34.78 -5.59
CA LEU A 577 17.59 -35.15 -4.33
C LEU A 577 16.85 -36.49 -4.42
N GLN A 578 16.19 -36.76 -5.55
CA GLN A 578 15.54 -38.04 -5.82
C GLN A 578 16.56 -39.18 -5.92
N GLU A 579 17.73 -38.94 -6.51
CA GLU A 579 18.83 -39.90 -6.59
C GLU A 579 19.39 -40.25 -5.20
N VAL A 580 19.56 -39.25 -4.31
CA VAL A 580 19.97 -39.47 -2.91
C VAL A 580 18.97 -40.37 -2.17
N LEU A 581 17.65 -40.10 -2.30
CA LEU A 581 16.62 -40.97 -1.72
C LEU A 581 16.63 -42.38 -2.32
N ALA A 582 16.76 -42.48 -3.64
CA ALA A 582 16.75 -43.77 -4.35
C ALA A 582 17.93 -44.66 -3.96
N THR A 583 19.13 -44.08 -3.87
CA THR A 583 20.36 -44.80 -3.50
C THR A 583 20.34 -45.30 -2.06
N GLU A 584 19.79 -44.54 -1.11
CA GLU A 584 19.61 -45.04 0.27
C GLU A 584 18.63 -46.21 0.32
N VAL A 585 17.47 -46.08 -0.33
CA VAL A 585 16.47 -47.15 -0.33
C VAL A 585 17.01 -48.41 -1.04
N ALA A 586 17.78 -48.25 -2.11
CA ALA A 586 18.46 -49.35 -2.80
C ALA A 586 19.48 -50.05 -1.88
N THR A 587 20.39 -49.31 -1.26
CA THR A 587 21.43 -49.86 -0.37
C THR A 587 20.88 -50.56 0.88
N HIS A 588 19.77 -50.09 1.46
CA HIS A 588 19.14 -50.76 2.62
C HIS A 588 18.35 -52.02 2.26
N THR A 589 17.90 -52.14 1.01
CA THR A 589 17.07 -53.26 0.55
C THR A 589 17.91 -54.39 -0.05
N LEU A 590 19.01 -54.06 -0.74
CA LEU A 590 19.91 -55.00 -1.41
C LEU A 590 21.00 -55.51 -0.45
N LYS A 591 20.79 -56.73 0.08
CA LYS A 591 21.84 -57.44 0.83
C LYS A 591 22.77 -58.18 -0.14
N PRO A 592 24.10 -58.18 0.07
CA PRO A 592 25.02 -58.95 -0.77
C PRO A 592 24.65 -60.43 -0.74
N GLY A 593 24.45 -61.01 -1.93
CA GLY A 593 24.08 -62.42 -2.11
C GLY A 593 22.59 -62.75 -1.93
N PHE A 594 21.66 -61.77 -2.01
CA PHE A 594 20.22 -62.09 -1.86
C PHE A 594 19.68 -63.05 -2.94
N LEU A 595 20.25 -63.01 -4.15
CA LEU A 595 19.90 -63.91 -5.26
C LEU A 595 20.54 -65.30 -5.14
N VAL A 596 21.66 -65.43 -4.42
CA VAL A 596 22.39 -66.69 -4.23
C VAL A 596 22.91 -66.76 -2.79
N LYS A 597 22.22 -67.53 -1.93
CA LYS A 597 22.77 -67.88 -0.61
C LYS A 597 24.00 -68.78 -0.79
N SER A 598 25.17 -68.17 -0.75
CA SER A 598 26.43 -68.89 -0.53
C SER A 598 26.41 -69.48 0.90
N ASN A 599 26.72 -70.77 1.03
CA ASN A 599 27.01 -71.46 2.29
C ASN A 599 25.87 -71.87 3.24
N SER A 600 24.92 -72.69 2.77
CA SER A 600 24.29 -73.66 3.65
C SER A 600 24.24 -75.04 3.01
N LYS A 601 25.12 -75.94 3.48
CA LYS A 601 25.15 -77.38 3.18
C LYS A 601 23.84 -78.11 3.52
N LYS A 602 22.81 -77.42 4.03
CA LYS A 602 21.51 -77.97 4.45
C LYS A 602 20.34 -77.66 3.51
N SER A 603 20.51 -76.86 2.45
CA SER A 603 19.41 -76.55 1.50
C SER A 603 19.57 -77.32 0.19
N GLN A 604 19.25 -78.61 0.22
CA GLN A 604 19.25 -79.49 -0.96
C GLN A 604 17.99 -79.30 -1.85
N ARG A 605 17.04 -78.45 -1.43
CA ARG A 605 15.82 -78.12 -2.19
C ARG A 605 15.86 -76.68 -2.68
N VAL A 606 15.68 -76.50 -3.99
CA VAL A 606 15.38 -75.20 -4.59
C VAL A 606 13.94 -74.82 -4.21
N PRO A 607 13.71 -73.68 -3.52
CA PRO A 607 12.37 -73.24 -3.15
C PRO A 607 11.57 -72.91 -4.41
N GLY A 608 10.41 -73.55 -4.59
CA GLY A 608 9.57 -73.49 -5.80
C GLY A 608 9.09 -74.85 -6.30
N ARG A 609 9.70 -75.97 -5.84
CA ARG A 609 9.25 -77.34 -6.16
C ARG A 609 8.01 -77.76 -5.35
N THR A 610 6.83 -77.29 -5.69
CA THR A 610 5.60 -78.05 -5.38
C THR A 610 5.06 -78.60 -6.70
N LEU A 611 5.24 -79.91 -6.91
CA LEU A 611 4.58 -80.74 -7.94
C LEU A 611 4.52 -80.11 -9.35
N TRP A 612 5.60 -80.33 -10.11
CA TRP A 612 5.75 -79.87 -11.49
C TRP A 612 4.89 -80.70 -12.45
N GLU A 613 4.04 -80.07 -13.26
CA GLU A 613 3.37 -80.68 -14.40
C GLU A 613 4.13 -80.33 -15.70
N GLY A 614 4.56 -81.35 -16.46
CA GLY A 614 5.08 -81.23 -17.82
C GLY A 614 6.57 -81.58 -18.01
N ASP A 615 6.90 -82.10 -19.20
CA ASP A 615 8.28 -82.36 -19.61
C ASP A 615 9.05 -81.02 -19.76
N ILE A 616 10.19 -80.97 -19.06
CA ILE A 616 11.04 -79.82 -18.72
C ILE A 616 10.43 -78.93 -17.62
N ALA A 617 10.93 -79.11 -16.39
CA ALA A 617 10.45 -78.43 -15.18
C ALA A 617 10.90 -76.96 -15.11
N VAL A 618 9.97 -76.04 -15.31
CA VAL A 618 10.20 -74.59 -15.36
C VAL A 618 9.52 -73.89 -14.19
N PRO A 619 10.20 -72.98 -13.43
CA PRO A 619 9.63 -72.24 -12.31
C PRO A 619 8.37 -71.44 -12.65
N VAL A 620 7.35 -71.50 -11.78
CA VAL A 620 6.06 -70.76 -11.93
C VAL A 620 5.93 -69.61 -10.92
N GLN A 621 6.82 -69.54 -9.92
CA GLN A 621 6.79 -68.53 -8.85
C GLN A 621 8.19 -67.95 -8.57
N PRO A 622 8.29 -66.67 -8.17
CA PRO A 622 9.55 -66.09 -7.76
C PRO A 622 10.02 -66.70 -6.44
N SER A 623 11.32 -66.64 -6.18
CA SER A 623 11.87 -67.18 -4.95
C SER A 623 11.33 -66.41 -3.73
N PRO A 624 11.23 -67.07 -2.55
CA PRO A 624 10.79 -66.40 -1.34
C PRO A 624 11.67 -65.19 -0.96
N GLU A 625 12.94 -65.17 -1.35
CA GLU A 625 13.83 -64.04 -1.10
C GLU A 625 13.54 -62.87 -2.04
N THR A 626 13.25 -63.14 -3.32
CA THR A 626 12.85 -62.11 -4.31
C THR A 626 11.52 -61.46 -3.92
N PHE A 627 10.55 -62.25 -3.44
CA PHE A 627 9.28 -61.69 -2.94
C PHE A 627 9.46 -60.91 -1.63
N LYS A 628 10.30 -61.41 -0.70
CA LYS A 628 10.64 -60.68 0.54
C LYS A 628 11.42 -59.40 0.26
N PHE A 629 12.24 -59.39 -0.79
CA PHE A 629 12.96 -58.20 -1.26
C PHE A 629 11.97 -57.10 -1.66
N LEU A 630 11.03 -57.39 -2.56
CA LEU A 630 10.00 -56.41 -2.96
C LEU A 630 9.16 -55.93 -1.77
N ARG A 631 8.83 -56.82 -0.83
CA ARG A 631 8.11 -56.43 0.40
C ARG A 631 8.93 -55.50 1.28
N ARG A 632 10.24 -55.78 1.46
CA ARG A 632 11.14 -54.90 2.21
C ARG A 632 11.31 -53.56 1.51
N LEU A 633 11.43 -53.56 0.19
CA LEU A 633 11.52 -52.35 -0.63
C LEU A 633 10.33 -51.44 -0.38
N VAL A 634 9.10 -51.95 -0.56
CA VAL A 634 7.88 -51.16 -0.28
C VAL A 634 7.80 -50.74 1.19
N SER A 635 8.21 -51.59 2.13
CA SER A 635 8.22 -51.21 3.55
C SER A 635 9.20 -50.05 3.85
N TYR A 636 10.38 -50.03 3.21
CA TYR A 636 11.33 -48.91 3.36
C TYR A 636 10.86 -47.64 2.63
N MET A 637 10.20 -47.80 1.48
CA MET A 637 9.54 -46.68 0.80
C MET A 637 8.47 -46.04 1.71
N ASP A 638 7.62 -46.85 2.33
CA ASP A 638 6.58 -46.39 3.26
C ASP A 638 7.18 -45.66 4.48
N LEU A 639 8.32 -46.12 5.01
CA LEU A 639 9.02 -45.47 6.14
C LEU A 639 9.52 -44.06 5.82
N GLN A 640 10.00 -43.83 4.59
CA GLN A 640 10.43 -42.50 4.13
C GLN A 640 9.24 -41.54 3.94
N GLY A 641 8.03 -42.08 3.79
CA GLY A 641 6.78 -41.33 3.76
C GLY A 641 6.10 -41.37 2.39
N PRO A 642 4.77 -41.55 2.33
CA PRO A 642 4.03 -41.75 1.08
C PRO A 642 4.08 -40.52 0.16
N GLY A 643 4.24 -39.32 0.71
CA GLY A 643 4.26 -38.05 -0.03
C GLY A 643 5.50 -37.78 -0.87
N LEU A 644 6.50 -38.66 -0.89
CA LEU A 644 7.74 -38.50 -1.65
C LEU A 644 7.77 -39.30 -2.96
N TRP A 645 6.94 -40.34 -3.07
CA TRP A 645 6.95 -41.27 -4.20
C TRP A 645 6.00 -40.80 -5.30
N ASP A 646 6.44 -39.80 -6.06
CA ASP A 646 5.77 -39.44 -7.33
C ASP A 646 6.29 -40.31 -8.49
N ALA A 647 5.60 -40.27 -9.64
CA ALA A 647 5.97 -41.06 -10.81
C ALA A 647 7.43 -40.83 -11.23
N SER A 648 7.95 -39.60 -11.09
CA SER A 648 9.35 -39.28 -11.41
C SER A 648 10.36 -39.90 -10.43
N THR A 649 10.06 -39.86 -9.12
CA THR A 649 10.89 -40.43 -8.06
C THR A 649 10.89 -41.95 -8.14
N ILE A 650 9.74 -42.55 -8.48
CA ILE A 650 9.62 -43.99 -8.71
C ILE A 650 10.44 -44.42 -9.94
N GLN A 651 10.44 -43.63 -11.01
CA GLN A 651 11.29 -43.90 -12.18
C GLN A 651 12.78 -43.86 -11.82
N VAL A 652 13.23 -42.85 -11.08
CA VAL A 652 14.62 -42.74 -10.61
C VAL A 652 14.99 -43.93 -9.71
N LEU A 653 14.11 -44.33 -8.79
CA LEU A 653 14.29 -45.53 -7.95
C LEU A 653 14.40 -46.80 -8.80
N LYS A 654 13.49 -47.00 -9.77
CA LYS A 654 13.50 -48.17 -10.66
C LYS A 654 14.82 -48.25 -11.44
N GLN A 655 15.32 -47.14 -11.97
CA GLN A 655 16.61 -47.07 -12.68
C GLN A 655 17.80 -47.38 -11.76
N SER A 656 17.85 -46.79 -10.56
CA SER A 656 18.90 -47.07 -9.58
C SER A 656 18.92 -48.55 -9.16
N LEU A 657 17.74 -49.12 -8.88
CA LEU A 657 17.60 -50.55 -8.54
C LEU A 657 18.00 -51.46 -9.70
N GLN A 658 17.66 -51.12 -10.95
CA GLN A 658 18.09 -51.91 -12.12
C GLN A 658 19.61 -51.97 -12.23
N GLN A 659 20.33 -50.87 -11.98
CA GLN A 659 21.79 -50.83 -12.01
C GLN A 659 22.41 -51.71 -10.91
N GLU A 660 21.94 -51.57 -9.67
CA GLU A 660 22.46 -52.39 -8.55
C GLU A 660 22.10 -53.88 -8.70
N LEU A 661 20.89 -54.18 -9.21
CA LEU A 661 20.48 -55.54 -9.51
C LEU A 661 21.27 -56.16 -10.65
N ALA A 662 21.64 -55.39 -11.69
CA ALA A 662 22.49 -55.89 -12.77
C ALA A 662 23.86 -56.35 -12.23
N GLN A 663 24.44 -55.60 -11.29
CA GLN A 663 25.68 -55.97 -10.61
C GLN A 663 25.50 -57.22 -9.73
N SER A 664 24.39 -57.29 -8.97
CA SER A 664 24.07 -58.47 -8.15
C SER A 664 23.76 -59.72 -8.99
N LEU A 665 23.17 -59.57 -10.17
CA LEU A 665 22.89 -60.67 -11.10
C LEU A 665 24.20 -61.18 -11.73
N THR A 666 25.07 -60.28 -12.17
CA THR A 666 26.34 -60.65 -12.81
C THR A 666 27.23 -61.40 -11.81
N SER A 667 27.36 -60.90 -10.58
CA SER A 667 28.08 -61.60 -9.50
C SER A 667 27.45 -62.94 -9.11
N ALA A 668 26.12 -63.03 -9.08
CA ALA A 668 25.42 -64.29 -8.83
C ALA A 668 25.67 -65.34 -9.92
N VAL A 669 25.70 -64.93 -11.20
CA VAL A 669 26.06 -65.80 -12.32
C VAL A 669 27.52 -66.24 -12.21
N GLU A 670 28.45 -65.35 -11.89
CA GLU A 670 29.87 -65.68 -11.69
C GLU A 670 30.09 -66.68 -10.54
N ILE A 671 29.35 -66.54 -9.42
CA ILE A 671 29.36 -67.50 -8.31
C ILE A 671 28.83 -68.87 -8.76
N LEU A 672 27.73 -68.91 -9.53
CA LEU A 672 27.16 -70.17 -10.02
C LEU A 672 28.04 -70.86 -11.08
N VAL A 673 28.73 -70.08 -11.92
CA VAL A 673 29.68 -70.58 -12.93
C VAL A 673 30.97 -71.08 -12.27
N SER A 674 31.51 -70.38 -11.26
CA SER A 674 32.68 -70.85 -10.51
C SER A 674 32.40 -72.13 -9.70
N HIS A 675 31.18 -72.32 -9.20
CA HIS A 675 30.78 -73.60 -8.59
C HIS A 675 30.68 -74.76 -9.58
N SER A 676 30.47 -74.50 -10.87
CA SER A 676 30.44 -75.55 -11.91
C SER A 676 31.83 -76.02 -12.35
N SER A 677 32.90 -75.23 -12.15
CA SER A 677 34.26 -75.53 -12.60
C SER A 677 35.16 -76.21 -11.55
N VAL A 678 34.82 -76.14 -10.26
CA VAL A 678 35.61 -76.73 -9.16
C VAL A 678 35.50 -78.26 -9.10
N ASP A 679 34.39 -78.85 -9.56
CA ASP A 679 34.14 -80.30 -9.46
C ASP A 679 34.71 -81.13 -10.64
N GLN A 680 35.19 -80.51 -11.72
CA GLN A 680 35.81 -81.23 -12.84
C GLN A 680 37.26 -81.70 -12.58
N LYS A 681 37.89 -81.32 -11.46
CA LYS A 681 39.32 -81.60 -11.19
C LYS A 681 39.61 -82.77 -10.22
N LYS A 682 38.61 -83.56 -9.80
CA LYS A 682 38.79 -84.57 -8.73
C LYS A 682 38.68 -86.05 -9.13
N THR A 683 38.72 -86.40 -10.41
CA THR A 683 38.72 -87.81 -10.82
C THR A 683 39.76 -88.11 -11.90
N THR A 684 40.98 -88.44 -11.49
CA THR A 684 41.84 -89.50 -12.08
C THR A 684 43.02 -89.79 -11.15
N ASP A 685 43.28 -91.09 -10.97
CA ASP A 685 44.43 -91.77 -10.31
C ASP A 685 44.36 -91.87 -8.77
N THR A 686 44.29 -93.03 -8.11
CA THR A 686 44.87 -94.37 -8.40
C THR A 686 44.13 -95.48 -7.63
N ALA A 687 44.37 -96.71 -8.05
CA ALA A 687 43.71 -97.96 -7.70
C ALA A 687 44.07 -98.57 -6.33
N ASP A 688 43.25 -99.59 -6.01
CA ASP A 688 43.53 -100.86 -5.32
C ASP A 688 42.95 -101.14 -3.92
N GLU A 689 42.44 -102.39 -3.86
CA GLU A 689 42.08 -103.28 -2.75
C GLU A 689 40.65 -103.24 -2.13
N GLU A 690 39.82 -104.17 -2.67
CA GLU A 690 38.80 -104.99 -1.98
C GLU A 690 39.35 -105.71 -0.71
N PRO A 691 38.55 -106.35 0.20
CA PRO A 691 37.25 -106.99 -0.07
C PRO A 691 36.15 -106.99 1.05
N GLN A 692 34.92 -107.39 0.63
CA GLN A 692 34.00 -108.35 1.30
C GLN A 692 33.28 -107.96 2.63
N VAL A 693 32.05 -108.36 3.00
CA VAL A 693 31.06 -109.42 2.62
C VAL A 693 29.63 -108.98 3.05
N SER A 694 28.60 -109.64 2.49
CA SER A 694 27.32 -110.05 3.12
C SER A 694 26.14 -109.07 3.06
N GLU A 695 24.88 -109.43 2.80
CA GLU A 695 24.19 -110.64 2.31
C GLU A 695 22.75 -110.19 1.97
N ARG A 696 22.10 -110.92 1.06
CA ARG A 696 20.68 -110.87 0.63
C ARG A 696 19.67 -111.06 1.80
N PRO A 697 18.33 -110.91 1.65
CA PRO A 697 17.55 -111.13 0.43
C PRO A 697 16.35 -110.19 0.12
N SER A 698 15.91 -110.33 -1.13
CA SER A 698 14.62 -109.99 -1.75
C SER A 698 13.42 -110.74 -1.12
N PRO A 699 12.17 -110.37 -1.45
CA PRO A 699 11.47 -110.97 -2.61
C PRO A 699 10.71 -109.93 -3.47
N GLU A 700 10.85 -109.96 -4.80
CA GLU A 700 9.93 -110.56 -5.82
C GLU A 700 8.66 -109.71 -6.11
N VAL A 701 8.13 -109.53 -7.34
CA VAL A 701 8.42 -109.94 -8.73
C VAL A 701 7.37 -109.25 -9.64
N ASN A 702 7.76 -109.00 -10.92
CA ASN A 702 6.98 -108.77 -12.18
C ASN A 702 6.45 -107.36 -12.53
N GLY A 703 6.71 -106.80 -13.72
CA GLY A 703 7.48 -107.26 -14.89
C GLY A 703 7.47 -106.22 -16.05
N HIS A 704 8.54 -106.26 -16.87
CA HIS A 704 8.71 -105.88 -18.31
C HIS A 704 8.11 -104.54 -18.80
N ASP A 705 8.83 -103.62 -19.45
CA ASP A 705 9.63 -103.84 -20.67
C ASP A 705 10.76 -102.80 -20.84
N ASP A 706 11.77 -103.20 -21.62
CA ASP A 706 12.99 -102.48 -21.98
C ASP A 706 12.77 -101.16 -22.74
N GLN A 707 13.50 -100.10 -22.33
CA GLN A 707 14.12 -99.11 -23.24
C GLN A 707 15.25 -98.31 -22.54
N GLN A 708 16.43 -98.41 -23.17
CA GLN A 708 17.76 -97.78 -23.01
C GLN A 708 18.07 -96.66 -21.96
N PRO A 709 19.33 -96.60 -21.46
CA PRO A 709 19.75 -95.71 -20.38
C PRO A 709 20.07 -94.28 -20.86
N GLY A 710 19.27 -93.31 -20.44
CA GLY A 710 19.60 -91.88 -20.54
C GLY A 710 20.49 -91.41 -19.39
N HIS A 711 21.63 -90.80 -19.73
CA HIS A 711 22.59 -90.09 -18.87
C HIS A 711 21.99 -89.54 -17.55
N VAL A 712 22.26 -90.19 -16.41
CA VAL A 712 21.93 -89.63 -15.09
C VAL A 712 22.97 -88.55 -14.75
N LYS A 713 22.63 -87.28 -15.01
CA LYS A 713 23.40 -86.11 -14.54
C LYS A 713 23.51 -86.14 -13.02
N SER A 714 24.66 -85.73 -12.46
CA SER A 714 24.89 -85.79 -11.01
C SER A 714 23.85 -84.93 -10.23
N PRO A 715 23.44 -85.31 -9.00
CA PRO A 715 22.47 -84.54 -8.21
C PRO A 715 22.88 -83.08 -7.97
N LEU A 716 24.20 -82.82 -7.98
CA LEU A 716 24.77 -81.49 -7.79
C LEU A 716 24.61 -80.61 -9.04
N GLU A 717 24.85 -81.16 -10.23
CA GLU A 717 24.63 -80.48 -11.51
C GLU A 717 23.16 -80.11 -11.74
N GLN A 718 22.24 -81.00 -11.37
CA GLN A 718 20.80 -80.72 -11.42
C GLN A 718 20.43 -79.58 -10.46
N THR A 719 21.02 -79.56 -9.25
CA THR A 719 20.76 -78.49 -8.27
C THR A 719 21.31 -77.14 -8.74
N ILE A 720 22.44 -77.11 -9.44
CA ILE A 720 23.00 -75.88 -10.02
C ILE A 720 22.16 -75.41 -11.21
N ARG A 721 21.70 -76.33 -12.09
CA ARG A 721 20.81 -76.02 -13.21
C ARG A 721 19.47 -75.46 -12.73
N ASP A 722 18.87 -76.07 -11.71
CA ASP A 722 17.61 -75.59 -11.11
C ASP A 722 17.76 -74.20 -10.47
N ARG A 723 18.93 -73.91 -9.87
CA ARG A 723 19.24 -72.57 -9.33
C ARG A 723 19.40 -71.53 -10.44
N LYS A 724 19.97 -71.89 -11.59
CA LYS A 724 20.05 -71.01 -12.77
C LYS A 724 18.66 -70.72 -13.34
N PHE A 725 17.78 -71.72 -13.44
CA PHE A 725 16.39 -71.52 -13.86
C PHE A 725 15.62 -70.64 -12.87
N GLN A 726 15.76 -70.85 -11.56
CA GLN A 726 15.12 -69.99 -10.56
C GLN A 726 15.64 -68.55 -10.63
N LEU A 727 16.95 -68.36 -10.80
CA LEU A 727 17.55 -67.03 -10.94
C LEU A 727 17.07 -66.31 -12.22
N CYS A 728 16.91 -67.04 -13.33
CA CYS A 728 16.33 -66.50 -14.55
C CYS A 728 14.86 -66.09 -14.35
N PHE A 729 14.04 -66.91 -13.66
CA PHE A 729 12.66 -66.55 -13.34
C PHE A 729 12.59 -65.31 -12.44
N ASP A 730 13.39 -65.26 -11.38
CA ASP A 730 13.44 -64.14 -10.44
C ASP A 730 13.82 -62.84 -11.15
N ALA A 731 14.79 -62.90 -12.07
CA ALA A 731 15.23 -61.75 -12.82
C ALA A 731 14.21 -61.28 -13.87
N LEU A 732 13.47 -62.21 -14.50
CA LEU A 732 12.30 -61.90 -15.34
C LEU A 732 11.13 -61.29 -14.56
N TYR A 733 10.90 -61.76 -13.34
CA TYR A 733 9.88 -61.19 -12.44
C TYR A 733 10.25 -59.77 -11.99
N LEU A 734 11.52 -59.55 -11.60
CA LEU A 734 12.03 -58.21 -11.25
C LEU A 734 12.03 -57.25 -12.43
N LYS A 735 12.30 -57.73 -13.66
CA LYS A 735 12.17 -56.94 -14.89
C LYS A 735 10.78 -56.34 -15.06
N ASN A 736 9.74 -57.14 -14.79
CA ASN A 736 8.36 -56.67 -14.89
C ASN A 736 7.99 -55.70 -13.76
N ALA A 737 8.56 -55.88 -12.56
CA ALA A 737 8.34 -55.00 -11.42
C ALA A 737 9.03 -53.64 -11.54
N LEU A 738 10.22 -53.61 -12.16
CA LEU A 738 11.04 -52.40 -12.32
C LEU A 738 10.96 -51.80 -13.72
N PHE A 739 9.95 -52.16 -14.51
CA PHE A 739 9.81 -51.68 -15.87
C PHE A 739 9.67 -50.14 -15.92
N VAL A 740 10.43 -49.51 -16.83
CA VAL A 740 10.40 -48.07 -17.11
C VAL A 740 10.17 -47.89 -18.63
N GLN A 741 9.20 -47.07 -19.02
CA GLN A 741 8.80 -46.92 -20.44
C GLN A 741 9.87 -46.27 -21.32
N ASP A 742 10.66 -45.32 -20.78
CA ASP A 742 11.61 -44.48 -21.54
C ASP A 742 13.09 -44.67 -21.10
N GLY A 743 13.44 -45.78 -20.46
CA GLY A 743 14.78 -46.03 -19.92
C GLY A 743 15.71 -46.84 -20.83
N ASP A 744 16.95 -46.38 -21.02
CA ASP A 744 18.07 -47.11 -21.65
C ASP A 744 18.54 -48.25 -20.73
N ASP A 745 17.73 -49.31 -20.69
CA ASP A 745 17.84 -50.48 -19.82
C ASP A 745 18.97 -51.46 -20.26
N HIS A 746 20.05 -50.94 -20.87
CA HIS A 746 21.08 -51.75 -21.52
C HIS A 746 21.89 -52.61 -20.55
N GLN A 747 22.17 -52.12 -19.33
CA GLN A 747 22.98 -52.85 -18.35
C GLN A 747 22.22 -54.03 -17.73
N PHE A 748 20.96 -53.81 -17.34
CA PHE A 748 20.12 -54.87 -16.79
C PHE A 748 19.74 -55.89 -17.88
N LYS A 749 19.43 -55.44 -19.10
CA LYS A 749 19.24 -56.33 -20.27
C LYS A 749 20.51 -57.15 -20.58
N SER A 750 21.71 -56.56 -20.52
CA SER A 750 22.97 -57.28 -20.73
C SER A 750 23.25 -58.29 -19.62
N ALA A 751 23.00 -57.96 -18.35
CA ALA A 751 23.11 -58.91 -17.25
C ALA A 751 22.12 -60.07 -17.41
N MET A 752 20.90 -59.79 -17.88
CA MET A 752 19.90 -60.80 -18.23
C MET A 752 20.32 -61.69 -19.39
N GLU A 753 20.93 -61.13 -20.43
CA GLU A 753 21.49 -61.89 -21.54
C GLU A 753 22.62 -62.82 -21.08
N LYS A 754 23.46 -62.38 -20.14
CA LYS A 754 24.48 -63.24 -19.50
C LYS A 754 23.88 -64.38 -18.69
N VAL A 755 22.75 -64.16 -18.01
CA VAL A 755 22.00 -65.22 -17.32
C VAL A 755 21.45 -66.21 -18.34
N ARG A 756 20.86 -65.72 -19.44
CA ARG A 756 20.31 -66.55 -20.53
C ARG A 756 21.39 -67.35 -21.24
N SER A 757 22.53 -66.74 -21.54
CA SER A 757 23.66 -67.43 -22.18
C SER A 757 24.30 -68.48 -21.28
N SER A 758 24.07 -68.44 -19.95
CA SER A 758 24.55 -69.46 -19.02
C SER A 758 23.69 -70.74 -18.96
N LEU A 759 22.56 -70.74 -19.67
CA LEU A 759 21.59 -71.83 -19.87
C LEU A 759 21.71 -72.32 -21.33
N GLU A 760 22.73 -73.12 -21.62
CA GLU A 760 23.02 -73.58 -22.98
C GLU A 760 22.26 -74.88 -23.32
N SER A 761 21.10 -74.77 -24.00
CA SER A 761 20.55 -75.78 -24.94
C SER A 761 19.28 -75.28 -25.68
N GLU A 762 19.03 -75.76 -26.90
CA GLU A 762 17.90 -75.34 -27.76
C GLU A 762 16.51 -75.58 -27.13
N ASP A 763 16.36 -76.65 -26.33
CA ASP A 763 15.12 -76.97 -25.59
C ASP A 763 14.82 -75.97 -24.45
N GLU A 764 15.82 -75.22 -24.00
CA GLU A 764 15.69 -74.24 -22.91
C GLU A 764 15.17 -72.88 -23.40
N GLU A 765 15.25 -72.58 -24.70
CA GLU A 765 14.75 -71.30 -25.24
C GLU A 765 13.20 -71.22 -25.22
N ASN A 766 12.54 -72.33 -25.55
CA ASN A 766 11.08 -72.45 -25.41
C ASN A 766 10.64 -72.39 -23.95
N SER A 767 11.47 -72.93 -23.05
CA SER A 767 11.27 -72.87 -21.60
C SER A 767 11.39 -71.43 -21.08
N ILE A 768 12.39 -70.66 -21.56
CA ILE A 768 12.55 -69.24 -21.22
C ILE A 768 11.36 -68.39 -21.69
N LYS A 769 10.84 -68.62 -22.90
CA LYS A 769 9.63 -67.91 -23.41
C LYS A 769 8.40 -68.21 -22.54
N ARG A 770 8.24 -69.45 -22.08
CA ARG A 770 7.19 -69.82 -21.11
C ARG A 770 7.40 -69.13 -19.75
N MET A 771 8.64 -69.04 -19.26
CA MET A 771 8.97 -68.31 -18.02
C MET A 771 8.64 -66.83 -18.12
N GLU A 772 8.93 -66.20 -19.26
CA GLU A 772 8.60 -64.78 -19.47
C GLU A 772 7.10 -64.51 -19.34
N GLN A 773 6.29 -65.35 -19.97
CA GLN A 773 4.83 -65.24 -19.88
C GLN A 773 4.33 -65.50 -18.46
N GLN A 774 4.83 -66.55 -17.79
CA GLN A 774 4.45 -66.88 -16.42
C GLN A 774 4.89 -65.82 -15.41
N ALA A 775 6.10 -65.27 -15.54
CA ALA A 775 6.59 -64.19 -14.69
C ALA A 775 5.76 -62.90 -14.88
N LYS A 776 5.30 -62.62 -16.11
CA LYS A 776 4.41 -61.50 -16.41
C LYS A 776 3.02 -61.69 -15.80
N GLU A 777 2.43 -62.88 -15.96
CA GLU A 777 1.14 -63.22 -15.34
C GLU A 777 1.21 -63.23 -13.81
N TYR A 778 2.32 -63.67 -13.23
CA TYR A 778 2.50 -63.64 -11.78
C TYR A 778 2.62 -62.20 -11.28
N TRP A 779 3.38 -61.34 -11.98
CA TRP A 779 3.45 -59.91 -11.65
C TRP A 779 2.09 -59.22 -11.73
N THR A 780 1.29 -59.46 -12.78
CA THR A 780 -0.05 -58.85 -12.89
C THR A 780 -0.98 -59.24 -11.75
N ARG A 781 -0.84 -60.46 -11.20
CA ARG A 781 -1.55 -60.91 -10.00
C ARG A 781 -1.03 -60.24 -8.73
N THR A 782 0.29 -60.05 -8.61
CA THR A 782 0.92 -59.54 -7.38
C THR A 782 1.09 -58.02 -7.32
N ARG A 783 0.97 -57.29 -8.43
CA ARG A 783 1.30 -55.85 -8.51
C ARG A 783 0.55 -54.97 -7.51
N MET A 784 -0.71 -55.32 -7.18
CA MET A 784 -1.53 -54.55 -6.23
C MET A 784 -0.98 -54.60 -4.80
N VAL A 785 -0.25 -55.66 -4.45
CA VAL A 785 0.43 -55.78 -3.14
C VAL A 785 1.60 -54.80 -3.04
N PHE A 786 2.14 -54.38 -4.17
CA PHE A 786 3.27 -53.46 -4.28
C PHE A 786 2.83 -52.15 -4.97
N GLY A 787 1.75 -51.55 -4.49
CA GLY A 787 1.07 -50.40 -5.13
C GLY A 787 2.02 -49.29 -5.62
N LEU A 788 3.00 -48.89 -4.81
CA LEU A 788 4.00 -47.87 -5.15
C LEU A 788 4.92 -48.22 -6.35
N LEU A 789 5.06 -49.51 -6.69
CA LEU A 789 5.86 -49.98 -7.82
C LEU A 789 5.01 -50.28 -9.06
N SER A 790 3.69 -50.35 -8.89
CA SER A 790 2.73 -50.72 -9.94
C SER A 790 2.38 -49.59 -10.91
N GLU A 791 2.78 -48.36 -10.58
CA GLU A 791 2.65 -47.15 -11.40
C GLU A 791 3.73 -47.02 -12.48
#